data_AF-A0A221P593-F1
#
_entry.id   AF-A0A221P593-F1
#
_cell.length_a   1.000
_cell.length_b   1.000
_cell.length_c   1.000
_cell.angle_alpha   90.00
_cell.angle_beta   90.00
_cell.angle_gamma   90.00
#
_symmetry.space_group_name_H-M   'P 1'
#
loop_
_entity.id
_entity.type
_entity.pdbx_description
1 polymer ?
#
loop_
_entity_poly.entity_id
_entity_poly.type
_entity_poly.pdbx_seq_one_letter_code
_entity_poly.pdbx_strand_id
1 'polypeptide(L)'
;MSAAQHTRFASPVTLLREWSERRDQQALHEALFLGFTVDLPFLEKVAIPVARGLGARTAVIGDATQGLYDPVDVRMAGRSYLHGLASCRRAFHPKVVLLIGEHACRLAVGSGNPTLSGWGANDELWTVVETEDDDSHALLADLADWLDALPSAVELAPWSASHLTELAALLTERHVNAPAGPEPGARLLHNLQESLLDQLPLGPVDELHAYAPFVDEAGHALSGLVGRLTPRRTILGLQPRWSSYDAGAIKRALGGFDAQIRFLEETRMRHGKFVEWQAGGRRYALTGSPNLTRAALCTSTRDGGNCELAVLAADTAPLLPEQGRPTSLASLTGRTIRPFESTGHTLVLLGAKTDSEGLHVSLAHPQPLPVVISTSPDGSPGSWTQTGTIPAGASACSFPLPEVPGAAVRATCARPDGTTAASAVVFVYSPVHCARRHSADSGPRLRYDYTAQTLFADERAARRFETDLLRLRELTAGTAAPRVSPVGEATAGSVTSSGVDRWDAYLADCRRMIGAPLTDLAFGTSQLDLPQAPSSRWIVSAVTVGVREEDDEEHEDETEEVDLPTTSEPLAPYVAPEQRARCRAWAQRWVGALTGPASLAGPASSAAAPVPVRLLVANLYVQLLAAGVWDEQDQSWRDGLSRLLEALRSEDLEGEAEHDAPPETRRRLDTVAAVVMTLLVQDATFSGGGEHDVLAARAWHGSKAMIARAEPAEAEDLMIPPERALARVASWSEVDRLIALAQENDPYVEVVEGLTAAGWSVTCEDGLWEITGSFGNPLPVVAKAAERLGRHHSDGVLVRARSKNRWAFMAWADPYLVLLNPPARVWRTYQVRLPATPESRFSGGDLSAVPGRVGSPTPLPKGPPEALRKILSKTGLPYPELVSRLFTLDP
;
A
#
# COMPACT_ATOMS: atom_id res chain seq x y z
N MET A 1 -28.13 39.12 -0.38
CA MET A 1 -28.41 39.12 -1.84
C MET A 1 -29.43 37.99 -2.09
N SER A 2 -30.45 38.24 -2.89
CA SER A 2 -31.68 37.41 -2.98
C SER A 2 -31.46 36.02 -3.60
N ALA A 3 -32.26 35.04 -3.16
CA ALA A 3 -32.29 33.60 -3.49
C ALA A 3 -32.48 33.21 -4.99
N ALA A 4 -31.97 33.99 -5.93
CA ALA A 4 -32.12 33.80 -7.38
C ALA A 4 -30.85 33.25 -8.08
N GLN A 5 -29.84 32.81 -7.34
CA GLN A 5 -28.65 32.16 -7.87
C GLN A 5 -28.46 30.92 -6.98
N HIS A 6 -28.54 29.66 -7.40
CA HIS A 6 -28.10 29.01 -8.62
C HIS A 6 -29.00 27.78 -8.81
N THR A 7 -29.78 27.71 -9.90
CA THR A 7 -30.33 26.44 -10.37
C THR A 7 -30.15 26.44 -11.86
N ARG A 8 -29.00 25.91 -12.30
CA ARG A 8 -28.64 25.83 -13.71
C ARG A 8 -28.76 24.38 -14.17
N PHE A 9 -29.31 24.20 -15.36
CA PHE A 9 -29.20 22.94 -16.09
C PHE A 9 -27.77 22.80 -16.61
N ALA A 10 -26.96 21.96 -15.97
CA ALA A 10 -25.63 21.60 -16.41
C ALA A 10 -25.43 20.09 -16.28
N SER A 11 -24.77 19.49 -17.27
CA SER A 11 -24.34 18.10 -17.19
C SER A 11 -23.23 17.97 -16.13
N PRO A 12 -23.13 16.86 -15.39
CA PRO A 12 -22.00 16.63 -14.50
C PRO A 12 -20.61 16.74 -15.15
N VAL A 13 -20.49 16.43 -16.45
CA VAL A 13 -19.24 16.66 -17.21
C VAL A 13 -18.92 18.14 -17.32
N THR A 14 -19.95 18.98 -17.47
CA THR A 14 -19.79 20.43 -17.50
C THR A 14 -19.25 20.95 -16.17
N LEU A 15 -19.72 20.43 -15.03
CA LEU A 15 -19.25 20.84 -13.71
C LEU A 15 -17.76 20.53 -13.50
N LEU A 16 -17.30 19.35 -13.92
CA LEU A 16 -15.87 18.99 -13.86
C LEU A 16 -15.02 19.90 -14.77
N ARG A 17 -15.51 20.21 -15.98
CA ARG A 17 -14.82 21.11 -16.90
C ARG A 17 -14.75 22.54 -16.35
N GLU A 18 -15.88 23.06 -15.86
CA GLU A 18 -15.94 24.39 -15.25
C GLU A 18 -15.00 24.48 -14.04
N TRP A 19 -14.86 23.41 -13.25
CA TRP A 19 -13.85 23.33 -12.19
C TRP A 19 -12.43 23.41 -12.75
N SER A 20 -12.12 22.64 -13.80
CA SER A 20 -10.78 22.63 -14.42
C SER A 20 -10.40 23.96 -15.07
N GLU A 21 -11.39 24.76 -15.48
CA GLU A 21 -11.22 26.04 -16.17
C GLU A 21 -11.20 27.23 -15.19
N ARG A 22 -11.32 26.99 -13.88
CA ARG A 22 -11.26 28.05 -12.87
C ARG A 22 -9.93 28.79 -12.92
N ARG A 23 -10.00 30.12 -12.76
CA ARG A 23 -8.81 31.00 -12.77
C ARG A 23 -7.93 30.85 -11.54
N ASP A 24 -8.51 30.42 -10.42
CA ASP A 24 -7.79 30.25 -9.15
C ASP A 24 -7.06 28.90 -9.05
N GLN A 25 -7.28 27.98 -10.01
CA GLN A 25 -6.66 26.66 -10.06
C GLN A 25 -6.80 25.85 -8.76
N GLN A 26 -7.88 26.08 -8.00
CA GLN A 26 -8.13 25.35 -6.75
C GLN A 26 -8.15 23.83 -7.00
N ALA A 27 -7.42 23.10 -6.17
CA ALA A 27 -7.39 21.63 -6.21
C ALA A 27 -8.78 21.07 -5.93
N LEU A 28 -9.13 20.00 -6.65
CA LEU A 28 -10.30 19.20 -6.34
C LEU A 28 -9.89 18.14 -5.33
N HIS A 29 -10.57 18.10 -4.20
CA HIS A 29 -10.24 17.23 -3.07
C HIS A 29 -11.02 15.91 -3.11
N GLU A 30 -12.33 15.97 -3.34
CA GLU A 30 -13.20 14.80 -3.43
C GLU A 30 -14.09 14.88 -4.66
N ALA A 31 -14.34 13.73 -5.30
CA ALA A 31 -15.32 13.58 -6.36
C ALA A 31 -16.15 12.31 -6.13
N LEU A 32 -17.44 12.47 -5.85
CA LEU A 32 -18.38 11.36 -5.67
C LEU A 32 -19.40 11.33 -6.81
N PHE A 33 -19.56 10.16 -7.42
CA PHE A 33 -20.57 9.89 -8.45
C PHE A 33 -21.47 8.74 -8.00
N LEU A 34 -22.75 9.04 -7.75
CA LEU A 34 -23.78 8.05 -7.42
C LEU A 34 -24.73 7.86 -8.61
N GLY A 35 -25.14 6.60 -8.85
CA GLY A 35 -26.10 6.29 -9.90
C GLY A 35 -26.80 4.95 -9.70
N PHE A 36 -27.86 4.73 -10.47
CA PHE A 36 -28.46 3.38 -10.58
C PHE A 36 -27.57 2.53 -11.50
N THR A 37 -27.53 2.91 -12.78
CA THR A 37 -26.65 2.31 -13.78
C THR A 37 -25.33 3.08 -13.82
N VAL A 38 -24.21 2.37 -13.86
CA VAL A 38 -22.88 2.97 -13.95
C VAL A 38 -22.13 2.35 -15.13
N ASP A 39 -21.65 3.19 -16.04
CA ASP A 39 -20.82 2.82 -17.18
C ASP A 39 -19.35 3.18 -16.89
N LEU A 40 -18.59 2.21 -16.39
CA LEU A 40 -17.20 2.44 -15.99
C LEU A 40 -16.30 2.83 -17.19
N PRO A 41 -16.33 2.14 -18.35
CA PRO A 41 -15.56 2.55 -19.51
C PRO A 41 -15.83 3.98 -19.98
N PHE A 42 -17.08 4.44 -19.91
CA PHE A 42 -17.43 5.84 -20.18
C PHE A 42 -16.79 6.78 -19.17
N LEU A 43 -16.98 6.53 -17.86
CA LEU A 43 -16.45 7.40 -16.80
C LEU A 43 -14.92 7.46 -16.83
N GLU A 44 -14.26 6.33 -17.09
CA GLU A 44 -12.81 6.23 -17.26
C GLU A 44 -12.29 7.03 -18.47
N LYS A 45 -13.14 7.32 -19.45
CA LYS A 45 -12.77 8.19 -20.58
C LYS A 45 -13.05 9.67 -20.31
N VAL A 46 -14.10 10.01 -19.57
CA VAL A 46 -14.61 11.40 -19.55
C VAL A 46 -14.52 12.13 -18.21
N ALA A 47 -14.49 11.41 -17.08
CA ALA A 47 -14.65 12.00 -15.75
C ALA A 47 -13.50 11.64 -14.81
N ILE A 48 -13.15 10.36 -14.70
CA ILE A 48 -12.13 9.89 -13.77
C ILE A 48 -10.77 10.54 -14.03
N PRO A 49 -10.24 10.59 -15.28
CA PRO A 49 -8.95 11.23 -15.53
C PRO A 49 -8.94 12.72 -15.18
N VAL A 50 -10.05 13.43 -15.43
CA VAL A 50 -10.18 14.85 -15.13
C VAL A 50 -10.18 15.07 -13.62
N ALA A 51 -11.03 14.36 -12.88
CA ALA A 51 -11.08 14.46 -11.42
C ALA A 51 -9.73 14.11 -10.78
N ARG A 52 -9.09 13.02 -11.24
CA ARG A 52 -7.75 12.63 -10.74
C ARG A 52 -6.65 13.61 -11.13
N GLY A 53 -6.73 14.20 -12.32
CA GLY A 53 -5.81 15.25 -12.75
C GLY A 53 -5.92 16.53 -11.91
N LEU A 54 -7.10 16.81 -11.36
CA LEU A 54 -7.35 17.93 -10.45
C LEU A 54 -6.99 17.64 -8.97
N GLY A 55 -6.53 16.42 -8.65
CA GLY A 55 -6.13 16.04 -7.29
C GLY A 55 -7.12 15.16 -6.53
N ALA A 56 -8.32 14.92 -7.08
CA ALA A 56 -9.42 14.38 -6.29
C ALA A 56 -9.20 12.93 -5.87
N ARG A 57 -9.55 12.60 -4.64
CA ARG A 57 -9.97 11.23 -4.30
C ARG A 57 -11.36 11.02 -4.89
N THR A 58 -11.52 9.93 -5.65
CA THR A 58 -12.72 9.73 -6.46
C THR A 58 -13.43 8.45 -6.05
N ALA A 59 -14.76 8.49 -5.96
CA ALA A 59 -15.61 7.33 -5.73
C ALA A 59 -16.77 7.29 -6.72
N VAL A 60 -17.07 6.09 -7.21
CA VAL A 60 -18.21 5.77 -8.06
C VAL A 60 -18.99 4.66 -7.37
N ILE A 61 -20.27 4.89 -7.07
CA ILE A 61 -21.12 3.88 -6.43
C ILE A 61 -22.40 3.70 -7.24
N GLY A 62 -22.67 2.44 -7.63
CA GLY A 62 -23.80 2.03 -8.44
C GLY A 62 -24.67 0.97 -7.77
N ASP A 63 -25.85 0.69 -8.33
CA ASP A 63 -26.62 -0.50 -7.94
C ASP A 63 -25.88 -1.78 -8.33
N ALA A 64 -25.82 -2.73 -7.41
CA ALA A 64 -25.07 -3.97 -7.58
C ALA A 64 -25.50 -4.84 -8.77
N THR A 65 -26.69 -4.60 -9.33
CA THR A 65 -27.25 -5.37 -10.45
C THR A 65 -27.23 -4.61 -11.78
N GLN A 66 -26.69 -3.39 -11.80
CA GLN A 66 -26.83 -2.45 -12.94
C GLN A 66 -25.50 -1.88 -13.44
N GLY A 67 -24.39 -2.57 -13.19
CA GLY A 67 -23.11 -2.23 -13.82
C GLY A 67 -23.16 -2.45 -15.34
N LEU A 68 -22.70 -1.47 -16.11
CA LEU A 68 -22.52 -1.56 -17.56
C LEU A 68 -21.03 -1.56 -17.89
N TYR A 69 -20.39 -2.72 -17.75
CA TYR A 69 -18.98 -2.88 -18.05
C TYR A 69 -18.62 -4.36 -18.25
N ASP A 70 -17.68 -4.61 -19.16
CA ASP A 70 -16.90 -5.85 -19.19
C ASP A 70 -15.63 -5.60 -18.36
N PRO A 71 -15.26 -6.46 -17.39
CA PRO A 71 -14.05 -6.26 -16.61
C PRO A 71 -12.78 -6.08 -17.45
N VAL A 72 -12.68 -6.68 -18.65
CA VAL A 72 -11.53 -6.43 -19.54
C VAL A 72 -11.43 -5.01 -20.08
N ASP A 73 -12.49 -4.21 -20.03
CA ASP A 73 -12.47 -2.83 -20.51
C ASP A 73 -12.21 -1.81 -19.40
N VAL A 74 -12.12 -2.26 -18.14
CA VAL A 74 -11.93 -1.41 -16.96
C VAL A 74 -10.45 -1.43 -16.55
N ARG A 75 -9.85 -0.24 -16.42
CA ARG A 75 -8.39 -0.10 -16.20
C ARG A 75 -8.03 0.70 -14.96
N MET A 76 -8.94 1.53 -14.45
CA MET A 76 -8.66 2.47 -13.37
C MET A 76 -9.43 2.17 -12.08
N ALA A 77 -10.51 1.38 -12.13
CA ALA A 77 -11.25 0.96 -10.93
C ALA A 77 -10.31 0.28 -9.93
N GLY A 78 -10.36 0.70 -8.67
CA GLY A 78 -9.51 0.21 -7.58
C GLY A 78 -8.06 0.67 -7.61
N ARG A 79 -7.57 1.23 -8.73
CA ARG A 79 -6.24 1.85 -8.89
C ARG A 79 -6.26 3.36 -8.76
N SER A 80 -7.33 3.99 -9.22
CA SER A 80 -7.45 5.46 -9.25
C SER A 80 -8.73 5.96 -8.59
N TYR A 81 -9.75 5.12 -8.45
CA TYR A 81 -10.98 5.48 -7.77
C TYR A 81 -11.59 4.28 -7.07
N LEU A 82 -12.36 4.54 -6.02
CA LEU A 82 -13.20 3.54 -5.38
C LEU A 82 -14.40 3.23 -6.29
N HIS A 83 -14.51 1.98 -6.72
CA HIS A 83 -15.77 1.46 -7.28
C HIS A 83 -16.50 0.66 -6.21
N GLY A 84 -17.68 1.12 -5.82
CA GLY A 84 -18.53 0.47 -4.83
C GLY A 84 -19.85 0.01 -5.44
N LEU A 85 -20.37 -1.11 -4.96
CA LEU A 85 -21.72 -1.55 -5.28
C LEU A 85 -22.62 -1.39 -4.04
N ALA A 86 -23.84 -0.93 -4.28
CA ALA A 86 -24.88 -0.76 -3.29
C ALA A 86 -26.00 -1.79 -3.52
N SER A 87 -26.51 -2.38 -2.44
CA SER A 87 -27.62 -3.32 -2.50
C SER A 87 -28.72 -2.92 -1.53
N CYS A 88 -29.96 -2.94 -2.00
CA CYS A 88 -31.15 -2.81 -1.17
C CYS A 88 -32.22 -3.79 -1.66
N ARG A 89 -33.36 -3.88 -0.97
CA ARG A 89 -34.44 -4.83 -1.31
C ARG A 89 -34.95 -4.69 -2.75
N ARG A 90 -34.84 -3.50 -3.34
CA ARG A 90 -35.21 -3.23 -4.73
C ARG A 90 -34.05 -2.63 -5.51
N ALA A 91 -33.98 -1.30 -5.63
CA ALA A 91 -32.99 -0.64 -6.48
C ALA A 91 -32.36 0.56 -5.76
N PHE A 92 -31.04 0.66 -5.81
CA PHE A 92 -30.29 1.85 -5.42
C PHE A 92 -30.35 2.87 -6.56
N HIS A 93 -31.18 3.89 -6.41
CA HIS A 93 -31.55 4.76 -7.53
C HIS A 93 -31.14 6.26 -7.43
N PRO A 94 -30.42 6.77 -6.41
CA PRO A 94 -30.04 8.19 -6.38
C PRO A 94 -29.09 8.53 -7.52
N LYS A 95 -29.13 9.77 -8.02
CA LYS A 95 -28.12 10.30 -8.94
C LYS A 95 -27.55 11.59 -8.38
N VAL A 96 -26.31 11.51 -7.93
CA VAL A 96 -25.60 12.60 -7.25
C VAL A 96 -24.22 12.75 -7.86
N VAL A 97 -23.83 13.98 -8.13
CA VAL A 97 -22.44 14.35 -8.37
C VAL A 97 -22.03 15.38 -7.34
N LEU A 98 -20.99 15.08 -6.58
CA LEU A 98 -20.47 15.95 -5.54
C LEU A 98 -18.98 16.17 -5.79
N LEU A 99 -18.59 17.44 -5.92
CA LEU A 99 -17.21 17.88 -6.09
C LEU A 99 -16.87 18.80 -4.91
N ILE A 100 -15.88 18.44 -4.11
CA ILE A 100 -15.45 19.21 -2.94
C ILE A 100 -14.01 19.66 -3.19
N GLY A 101 -13.74 20.95 -3.04
CA GLY A 101 -12.41 21.53 -2.99
C GLY A 101 -12.10 22.08 -1.60
N GLU A 102 -11.05 22.88 -1.50
CA GLU A 102 -10.69 23.56 -0.26
C GLU A 102 -11.76 24.59 0.14
N HIS A 103 -12.03 25.57 -0.73
CA HIS A 103 -12.98 26.66 -0.42
C HIS A 103 -14.27 26.60 -1.24
N ALA A 104 -14.36 25.69 -2.20
CA ALA A 104 -15.52 25.55 -3.09
C ALA A 104 -16.19 24.17 -2.98
N CYS A 105 -17.48 24.11 -3.28
CA CYS A 105 -18.21 22.85 -3.44
C CYS A 105 -19.24 22.96 -4.58
N ARG A 106 -19.43 21.86 -5.31
CA ARG A 106 -20.47 21.68 -6.34
C ARG A 106 -21.27 20.44 -6.05
N LEU A 107 -22.59 20.57 -6.01
CA LEU A 107 -23.53 19.45 -5.86
C LEU A 107 -24.50 19.47 -7.03
N ALA A 108 -24.66 18.34 -7.71
CA ALA A 108 -25.74 18.11 -8.67
C ALA A 108 -26.58 16.90 -8.24
N VAL A 109 -27.88 17.11 -8.08
CA VAL A 109 -28.87 16.06 -7.81
C VAL A 109 -29.85 16.03 -8.97
N GLY A 110 -30.10 14.86 -9.56
CA GLY A 110 -30.89 14.81 -10.78
C GLY A 110 -31.39 13.43 -11.18
N SER A 111 -31.73 13.32 -12.46
CA SER A 111 -32.37 12.14 -13.04
C SER A 111 -31.44 11.27 -13.90
N GLY A 112 -30.25 11.78 -14.26
CA GLY A 112 -29.31 11.16 -15.20
C GLY A 112 -28.28 10.24 -14.54
N ASN A 113 -28.23 8.99 -14.99
CA ASN A 113 -27.23 8.02 -14.53
C ASN A 113 -25.81 8.37 -15.03
N PRO A 114 -24.74 7.95 -14.33
CA PRO A 114 -23.34 8.01 -14.78
C PRO A 114 -23.04 7.16 -16.04
N THR A 115 -23.65 7.54 -17.16
CA THR A 115 -23.56 6.88 -18.47
C THR A 115 -23.52 7.91 -19.58
N LEU A 116 -23.11 7.51 -20.78
CA LEU A 116 -23.15 8.38 -21.97
C LEU A 116 -24.56 8.98 -22.20
N SER A 117 -25.60 8.15 -22.04
CA SER A 117 -26.98 8.61 -22.23
C SER A 117 -27.43 9.57 -21.13
N GLY A 118 -27.15 9.28 -19.87
CA GLY A 118 -27.57 10.11 -18.74
C GLY A 118 -26.80 11.43 -18.60
N TRP A 119 -25.57 11.51 -19.08
CA TRP A 119 -24.76 12.74 -18.98
C TRP A 119 -24.67 13.55 -20.28
N GLY A 120 -25.05 12.98 -21.43
CA GLY A 120 -24.88 13.65 -22.72
C GLY A 120 -26.04 13.56 -23.72
N ALA A 121 -26.86 12.50 -23.72
CA ALA A 121 -27.86 12.28 -24.78
C ALA A 121 -29.30 12.59 -24.36
N ASN A 122 -29.71 12.16 -23.16
CA ASN A 122 -31.07 12.32 -22.66
C ASN A 122 -31.33 13.77 -22.22
N ASP A 123 -32.60 14.16 -22.27
CA ASP A 123 -33.08 15.38 -21.61
C ASP A 123 -33.35 15.11 -20.13
N GLU A 124 -32.29 15.20 -19.34
CA GLU A 124 -32.30 15.01 -17.89
C GLU A 124 -32.50 16.34 -17.14
N LEU A 125 -33.06 16.26 -15.93
CA LEU A 125 -33.17 17.40 -15.03
C LEU A 125 -32.13 17.29 -13.92
N TRP A 126 -31.43 18.39 -13.68
CA TRP A 126 -30.40 18.53 -12.66
C TRP A 126 -30.68 19.78 -11.84
N THR A 127 -30.66 19.64 -10.51
CA THR A 127 -30.55 20.74 -9.58
C THR A 127 -29.09 20.86 -9.17
N VAL A 128 -28.46 21.98 -9.53
CA VAL A 128 -27.04 22.24 -9.26
C VAL A 128 -26.92 23.35 -8.23
N VAL A 129 -26.14 23.10 -7.18
CA VAL A 129 -25.74 24.07 -6.15
C VAL A 129 -24.24 24.30 -6.27
N GLU A 130 -23.86 25.57 -6.21
CA GLU A 130 -22.47 26.02 -6.26
C GLU A 130 -22.19 26.90 -5.06
N THR A 131 -21.08 26.62 -4.37
CA THR A 131 -20.61 27.39 -3.22
C THR A 131 -19.13 27.71 -3.41
N GLU A 132 -18.73 28.90 -2.96
CA GLU A 132 -17.39 29.48 -3.07
C GLU A 132 -17.01 30.13 -1.74
N ASP A 133 -15.73 30.47 -1.56
CA ASP A 133 -15.26 31.29 -0.43
C ASP A 133 -15.75 30.80 0.94
N ASP A 134 -15.76 29.47 1.14
CA ASP A 134 -16.25 28.77 2.33
C ASP A 134 -17.75 28.92 2.64
N ASP A 135 -18.54 29.44 1.69
CA ASP A 135 -20.00 29.44 1.80
C ASP A 135 -20.57 28.01 1.82
N SER A 136 -21.79 27.92 2.33
CA SER A 136 -22.57 26.68 2.35
C SER A 136 -24.01 26.91 1.88
N HIS A 137 -24.71 25.80 1.61
CA HIS A 137 -26.10 25.77 1.18
C HIS A 137 -26.84 24.65 1.92
N ALA A 138 -28.12 24.85 2.25
CA ALA A 138 -28.91 23.88 3.02
C ALA A 138 -28.93 22.47 2.40
N LEU A 139 -28.96 22.38 1.06
CA LEU A 139 -28.83 21.09 0.34
C LEU A 139 -27.53 20.32 0.63
N LEU A 140 -26.43 21.00 0.96
CA LEU A 140 -25.18 20.32 1.37
C LEU A 140 -25.32 19.69 2.74
N ALA A 141 -25.99 20.37 3.68
CA ALA A 141 -26.30 19.84 5.00
C ALA A 141 -27.28 18.66 4.92
N ASP A 142 -28.37 18.81 4.18
CA ASP A 142 -29.33 17.71 3.99
C ASP A 142 -28.66 16.50 3.30
N LEU A 143 -27.70 16.73 2.38
CA LEU A 143 -26.92 15.66 1.76
C LEU A 143 -25.99 14.98 2.77
N ALA A 144 -25.35 15.75 3.66
CA ALA A 144 -24.52 15.20 4.72
C ALA A 144 -25.31 14.24 5.61
N ASP A 145 -26.49 14.69 6.07
CA ASP A 145 -27.40 13.87 6.88
C ASP A 145 -27.82 12.58 6.14
N TRP A 146 -28.10 12.68 4.84
CA TRP A 146 -28.47 11.52 4.03
C TRP A 146 -27.30 10.55 3.84
N LEU A 147 -26.09 11.04 3.55
CA LEU A 147 -24.89 10.23 3.37
C LEU A 147 -24.52 9.48 4.66
N ASP A 148 -24.66 10.12 5.82
CA ASP A 148 -24.45 9.49 7.12
C ASP A 148 -25.51 8.41 7.43
N ALA A 149 -26.77 8.68 7.09
CA ALA A 149 -27.87 7.74 7.33
C ALA A 149 -27.92 6.57 6.33
N LEU A 150 -27.33 6.71 5.13
CA LEU A 150 -27.47 5.76 4.02
C LEU A 150 -27.05 4.32 4.37
N PRO A 151 -25.89 4.06 5.03
CA PRO A 151 -25.47 2.70 5.38
C PRO A 151 -26.43 1.96 6.32
N SER A 152 -27.34 2.68 6.99
CA SER A 152 -28.36 2.06 7.87
C SER A 152 -29.55 1.45 7.13
N ALA A 153 -29.68 1.72 5.82
CA ALA A 153 -30.80 1.32 4.99
C ALA A 153 -30.38 0.65 3.67
N VAL A 154 -29.11 0.75 3.29
CA VAL A 154 -28.53 0.20 2.07
C VAL A 154 -27.24 -0.56 2.42
N GLU A 155 -27.14 -1.79 1.97
CA GLU A 155 -25.96 -2.64 2.16
C GLU A 155 -24.82 -2.12 1.27
N LEU A 156 -23.68 -1.81 1.89
CA LEU A 156 -22.47 -1.27 1.29
C LEU A 156 -21.25 -1.98 1.86
N ALA A 157 -20.19 -2.11 1.08
CA ALA A 157 -18.92 -2.58 1.64
C ALA A 157 -18.43 -1.61 2.73
N PRO A 158 -17.78 -2.08 3.82
CA PRO A 158 -17.42 -1.24 4.96
C PRO A 158 -16.60 0.01 4.60
N TRP A 159 -15.66 -0.11 3.66
CA TRP A 159 -14.85 1.02 3.18
C TRP A 159 -15.64 2.00 2.30
N SER A 160 -16.64 1.54 1.56
CA SER A 160 -17.56 2.43 0.83
C SER A 160 -18.44 3.20 1.78
N ALA A 161 -19.02 2.53 2.80
CA ALA A 161 -19.80 3.20 3.84
C ALA A 161 -18.94 4.23 4.60
N SER A 162 -17.73 3.86 5.01
CA SER A 162 -16.80 4.76 5.71
C SER A 162 -16.47 6.00 4.87
N HIS A 163 -16.22 5.82 3.57
CA HIS A 163 -15.97 6.95 2.67
C HIS A 163 -17.17 7.91 2.56
N LEU A 164 -18.40 7.40 2.53
CA LEU A 164 -19.60 8.25 2.52
C LEU A 164 -19.77 9.00 3.85
N THR A 165 -19.51 8.37 4.99
CA THR A 165 -19.51 9.02 6.31
C THR A 165 -18.42 10.10 6.42
N GLU A 166 -17.22 9.88 5.85
CA GLU A 166 -16.18 10.91 5.78
C GLU A 166 -16.65 12.14 4.97
N LEU A 167 -17.29 11.91 3.80
CA LEU A 167 -17.84 12.99 3.00
C LEU A 167 -18.97 13.72 3.74
N ALA A 168 -19.82 13.00 4.47
CA ALA A 168 -20.84 13.59 5.32
C ALA A 168 -20.22 14.52 6.38
N ALA A 169 -19.18 14.06 7.08
CA ALA A 169 -18.48 14.86 8.09
C ALA A 169 -17.88 16.14 7.49
N LEU A 170 -17.25 16.06 6.31
CA LEU A 170 -16.70 17.23 5.60
C LEU A 170 -17.78 18.25 5.22
N LEU A 171 -18.93 17.79 4.74
CA LEU A 171 -20.04 18.67 4.39
C LEU A 171 -20.67 19.31 5.63
N THR A 172 -20.82 18.56 6.73
CA THR A 172 -21.31 19.06 8.01
C THR A 172 -20.37 20.13 8.57
N GLU A 173 -19.06 19.87 8.58
CA GLU A 173 -18.04 20.82 9.04
C GLU A 173 -18.11 22.13 8.22
N ARG A 174 -18.13 22.03 6.89
CA ARG A 174 -18.28 23.18 6.00
C ARG A 174 -19.57 23.96 6.30
N HIS A 175 -20.69 23.27 6.52
CA HIS A 175 -21.97 23.92 6.80
C HIS A 175 -21.98 24.65 8.14
N VAL A 176 -21.43 24.05 9.20
CA VAL A 176 -21.37 24.63 10.55
C VAL A 176 -20.47 25.87 10.59
N ASN A 177 -19.37 25.85 9.83
CA ASN A 177 -18.38 26.93 9.83
C ASN A 177 -18.70 28.05 8.83
N ALA A 178 -19.69 27.87 7.94
CA ALA A 178 -20.04 28.87 6.94
C ALA A 178 -20.56 30.17 7.59
N PRO A 179 -20.29 31.35 6.99
CA PRO A 179 -20.92 32.59 7.40
C PRO A 179 -22.45 32.44 7.40
N ALA A 180 -23.17 33.18 8.27
CA ALA A 180 -24.62 33.09 8.36
C ALA A 180 -25.30 33.27 6.97
N GLY A 181 -25.71 32.14 6.40
CA GLY A 181 -26.31 32.03 5.08
C GLY A 181 -27.82 32.33 5.09
N PRO A 182 -28.44 32.52 3.91
CA PRO A 182 -29.83 32.96 3.81
C PRO A 182 -30.85 31.95 4.35
N GLU A 183 -32.04 32.46 4.67
CA GLU A 183 -33.30 31.76 5.04
C GLU A 183 -33.57 30.47 4.22
N PRO A 184 -34.39 29.52 4.74
CA PRO A 184 -34.61 28.20 4.14
C PRO A 184 -35.00 28.25 2.65
N GLY A 185 -34.15 27.65 1.81
CA GLY A 185 -34.34 27.49 0.36
C GLY A 185 -34.80 26.08 -0.03
N ALA A 186 -34.26 25.55 -1.13
CA ALA A 186 -34.53 24.18 -1.57
C ALA A 186 -34.05 23.15 -0.52
N ARG A 187 -34.81 22.05 -0.37
CA ARG A 187 -34.55 20.96 0.58
C ARG A 187 -34.32 19.65 -0.15
N LEU A 188 -33.43 18.82 0.37
CA LEU A 188 -33.22 17.47 -0.13
C LEU A 188 -34.20 16.54 0.60
N LEU A 189 -34.95 15.76 -0.15
CA LEU A 189 -35.83 14.72 0.37
C LEU A 189 -35.29 13.35 -0.05
N HIS A 190 -35.42 12.37 0.82
CA HIS A 190 -35.04 10.98 0.57
C HIS A 190 -36.07 10.03 1.14
N ASN A 191 -36.09 8.77 0.69
CA ASN A 191 -37.07 7.79 1.18
C ASN A 191 -36.51 6.69 2.09
N LEU A 192 -35.38 6.89 2.77
CA LEU A 192 -34.76 5.84 3.58
C LEU A 192 -35.73 5.25 4.64
N GLN A 193 -36.40 6.09 5.44
CA GLN A 193 -37.34 5.67 6.50
C GLN A 193 -38.80 5.99 6.18
N GLU A 194 -39.09 7.17 5.62
CA GLU A 194 -40.43 7.64 5.26
C GLU A 194 -40.56 7.72 3.73
N SER A 195 -41.76 7.53 3.16
CA SER A 195 -41.92 7.66 1.70
C SER A 195 -41.79 9.12 1.24
N LEU A 196 -41.37 9.36 0.00
CA LEU A 196 -41.33 10.72 -0.55
C LEU A 196 -42.72 11.35 -0.63
N LEU A 197 -43.76 10.54 -0.90
CA LEU A 197 -45.15 11.01 -0.98
C LEU A 197 -45.65 11.55 0.37
N ASP A 198 -45.29 10.90 1.48
CA ASP A 198 -45.74 11.29 2.82
C ASP A 198 -45.13 12.62 3.28
N GLN A 199 -43.94 12.94 2.77
CA GLN A 199 -43.23 14.20 3.00
C GLN A 199 -43.79 15.39 2.21
N LEU A 200 -44.69 15.17 1.24
CA LEU A 200 -45.32 16.24 0.46
C LEU A 200 -46.44 16.96 1.27
N PRO A 201 -46.82 18.21 0.92
CA PRO A 201 -47.91 18.90 1.62
C PRO A 201 -49.27 18.22 1.41
N LEU A 202 -50.19 18.36 2.38
CA LEU A 202 -51.60 17.96 2.18
C LEU A 202 -52.29 19.01 1.33
N GLY A 203 -53.11 18.56 0.39
CA GLY A 203 -53.91 19.45 -0.45
C GLY A 203 -55.01 20.22 0.29
N PRO A 204 -55.81 21.02 -0.44
CA PRO A 204 -55.87 21.10 -1.91
C PRO A 204 -54.79 21.98 -2.53
N VAL A 205 -54.38 21.64 -3.75
CA VAL A 205 -53.52 22.46 -4.62
C VAL A 205 -54.28 22.92 -5.87
N ASP A 206 -53.84 24.01 -6.50
CA ASP A 206 -54.51 24.59 -7.67
C ASP A 206 -54.25 23.77 -8.95
N GLU A 207 -52.99 23.49 -9.27
CA GLU A 207 -52.61 22.67 -10.41
C GLU A 207 -51.53 21.67 -10.02
N LEU A 208 -51.57 20.46 -10.61
CA LEU A 208 -50.54 19.42 -10.51
C LEU A 208 -50.04 19.07 -11.91
N HIS A 209 -48.74 19.23 -12.14
CA HIS A 209 -48.05 18.75 -13.33
C HIS A 209 -47.10 17.62 -12.96
N ALA A 210 -47.09 16.54 -13.74
CA ALA A 210 -46.16 15.45 -13.49
C ALA A 210 -45.61 14.88 -14.80
N TYR A 211 -44.36 14.46 -14.78
CA TYR A 211 -43.74 13.69 -15.84
C TYR A 211 -42.66 12.77 -15.28
N ALA A 212 -42.68 11.52 -15.72
CA ALA A 212 -41.56 10.60 -15.60
C ALA A 212 -41.62 9.59 -16.77
N PRO A 213 -40.47 9.05 -17.21
CA PRO A 213 -40.45 8.03 -18.25
C PRO A 213 -41.12 6.72 -17.82
N PHE A 214 -41.29 6.44 -16.52
CA PHE A 214 -41.93 5.22 -16.04
C PHE A 214 -43.10 5.53 -15.10
N VAL A 215 -44.26 4.97 -15.43
CA VAL A 215 -45.48 4.95 -14.60
C VAL A 215 -45.76 3.51 -14.21
N ASP A 216 -46.07 3.25 -12.93
CA ASP A 216 -46.34 1.88 -12.49
C ASP A 216 -47.62 1.30 -13.12
N GLU A 217 -47.62 -0.01 -13.35
CA GLU A 217 -48.70 -0.73 -14.05
C GLU A 217 -50.07 -0.60 -13.39
N ALA A 218 -50.10 -0.36 -12.07
CA ALA A 218 -51.34 -0.18 -11.33
C ALA A 218 -51.76 1.30 -11.19
N GLY A 219 -50.89 2.25 -11.56
CA GLY A 219 -51.13 3.69 -11.37
C GLY A 219 -51.14 4.11 -9.90
N HIS A 220 -50.48 3.37 -9.01
CA HIS A 220 -50.48 3.63 -7.57
C HIS A 220 -49.84 4.97 -7.21
N ALA A 221 -48.70 5.32 -7.82
CA ALA A 221 -48.06 6.60 -7.53
C ALA A 221 -48.91 7.79 -7.97
N LEU A 222 -49.50 7.71 -9.16
CA LEU A 222 -50.43 8.74 -9.64
C LEU A 222 -51.63 8.88 -8.71
N SER A 223 -52.24 7.76 -8.31
CA SER A 223 -53.38 7.75 -7.37
C SER A 223 -53.00 8.35 -6.01
N GLY A 224 -51.81 8.00 -5.51
CA GLY A 224 -51.27 8.54 -4.27
C GLY A 224 -51.04 10.05 -4.34
N LEU A 225 -50.45 10.55 -5.43
CA LEU A 225 -50.20 11.98 -5.65
C LEU A 225 -51.50 12.79 -5.68
N VAL A 226 -52.48 12.39 -6.51
CA VAL A 226 -53.76 13.11 -6.59
C VAL A 226 -54.57 12.97 -5.30
N GLY A 227 -54.47 11.85 -4.60
CA GLY A 227 -55.09 11.67 -3.29
C GLY A 227 -54.47 12.55 -2.19
N ARG A 228 -53.15 12.70 -2.19
CA ARG A 228 -52.39 13.50 -1.20
C ARG A 228 -52.54 15.00 -1.42
N LEU A 229 -52.42 15.44 -2.68
CA LEU A 229 -52.42 16.86 -3.06
C LEU A 229 -53.81 17.39 -3.42
N THR A 230 -54.80 16.52 -3.67
CA THR A 230 -56.18 16.88 -4.08
C THR A 230 -56.23 18.06 -5.07
N PRO A 231 -55.57 17.94 -6.24
CA PRO A 231 -55.43 19.05 -7.18
C PRO A 231 -56.76 19.41 -7.85
N ARG A 232 -57.00 20.71 -8.07
CA ARG A 232 -58.16 21.16 -8.88
C ARG A 232 -58.01 20.78 -10.35
N ARG A 233 -56.78 20.77 -10.86
CA ARG A 233 -56.46 20.37 -12.24
C ARG A 233 -55.13 19.61 -12.29
N THR A 234 -55.07 18.56 -13.11
CA THR A 234 -53.89 17.71 -13.28
C THR A 234 -53.47 17.65 -14.76
N ILE A 235 -52.18 17.82 -15.04
CA ILE A 235 -51.60 17.60 -16.37
C ILE A 235 -50.47 16.57 -16.29
N LEU A 236 -50.67 15.42 -16.94
CA LEU A 236 -49.66 14.37 -17.04
C LEU A 236 -48.97 14.44 -18.41
N GLY A 237 -47.65 14.68 -18.41
CA GLY A 237 -46.83 14.56 -19.61
C GLY A 237 -46.61 13.08 -19.97
N LEU A 238 -46.60 12.75 -21.26
CA LEU A 238 -46.19 11.44 -21.77
C LEU A 238 -45.46 11.57 -23.10
N GLN A 239 -44.45 10.74 -23.34
CA GLN A 239 -43.87 10.47 -24.66
C GLN A 239 -44.36 9.10 -25.13
N PRO A 240 -45.34 9.00 -26.05
CA PRO A 240 -45.99 7.73 -26.41
C PRO A 240 -45.08 6.55 -26.75
N ARG A 241 -43.90 6.79 -27.33
CA ARG A 241 -42.91 5.78 -27.72
C ARG A 241 -41.86 5.51 -26.65
N TRP A 242 -41.60 6.48 -25.76
CA TRP A 242 -40.49 6.43 -24.81
C TRP A 242 -40.93 6.24 -23.36
N SER A 243 -42.13 6.70 -23.00
CA SER A 243 -42.73 6.48 -21.69
C SER A 243 -43.28 5.06 -21.56
N SER A 244 -43.03 4.42 -20.42
CA SER A 244 -43.61 3.15 -20.01
C SER A 244 -44.88 3.41 -19.19
N TYR A 245 -46.04 3.07 -19.75
CA TYR A 245 -47.33 3.29 -19.09
C TYR A 245 -48.41 2.29 -19.54
N ASP A 246 -49.46 2.16 -18.71
CA ASP A 246 -50.72 1.51 -19.05
C ASP A 246 -51.85 2.56 -19.06
N ALA A 247 -52.45 2.78 -20.22
CA ALA A 247 -53.51 3.78 -20.36
C ALA A 247 -54.73 3.51 -19.46
N GLY A 248 -55.07 2.23 -19.23
CA GLY A 248 -56.18 1.85 -18.37
C GLY A 248 -55.89 2.16 -16.90
N ALA A 249 -54.66 1.93 -16.45
CA ALA A 249 -54.20 2.29 -15.11
C ALA A 249 -54.21 3.79 -14.87
N ILE A 250 -53.68 4.59 -15.81
CA ILE A 250 -53.71 6.06 -15.72
C ILE A 250 -55.16 6.57 -15.67
N LYS A 251 -56.06 6.04 -16.50
CA LYS A 251 -57.48 6.40 -16.48
C LYS A 251 -58.15 6.10 -15.14
N ARG A 252 -57.84 4.94 -14.53
CA ARG A 252 -58.37 4.60 -13.20
C ARG A 252 -57.82 5.53 -12.11
N ALA A 253 -56.52 5.82 -12.15
CA ALA A 253 -55.86 6.67 -11.17
C ALA A 253 -56.36 8.12 -11.20
N LEU A 254 -56.60 8.67 -12.40
CA LEU A 254 -56.93 10.08 -12.59
C LEU A 254 -58.42 10.35 -12.85
N GLY A 255 -59.25 9.32 -13.03
CA GLY A 255 -60.63 9.46 -13.51
C GLY A 255 -61.58 10.24 -12.60
N GLY A 256 -61.23 10.42 -11.32
CA GLY A 256 -61.98 11.25 -10.35
C GLY A 256 -61.58 12.72 -10.31
N PHE A 257 -60.60 13.15 -11.12
CA PHE A 257 -60.02 14.48 -11.11
C PHE A 257 -60.12 15.15 -12.49
N ASP A 258 -60.07 16.48 -12.55
CA ASP A 258 -59.90 17.20 -13.82
C ASP A 258 -58.48 16.96 -14.34
N ALA A 259 -58.34 16.01 -15.26
CA ALA A 259 -57.05 15.52 -15.73
C ALA A 259 -56.91 15.58 -17.25
N GLN A 260 -55.76 16.09 -17.69
CA GLN A 260 -55.37 16.19 -19.09
C GLN A 260 -54.05 15.46 -19.34
N ILE A 261 -53.93 14.82 -20.51
CA ILE A 261 -52.66 14.27 -20.98
C ILE A 261 -52.01 15.28 -21.92
N ARG A 262 -50.72 15.52 -21.77
CA ARG A 262 -49.91 16.28 -22.73
C ARG A 262 -48.92 15.34 -23.40
N PHE A 263 -49.13 15.05 -24.68
CA PHE A 263 -48.13 14.31 -25.45
C PHE A 263 -46.97 15.24 -25.83
N LEU A 264 -45.82 14.99 -25.21
CA LEU A 264 -44.61 15.76 -25.41
C LEU A 264 -43.95 15.36 -26.74
N GLU A 265 -43.23 16.29 -27.35
CA GLU A 265 -42.45 16.00 -28.55
C GLU A 265 -41.38 14.93 -28.29
N GLU A 266 -41.13 14.08 -29.29
CA GLU A 266 -40.21 12.94 -29.21
C GLU A 266 -38.95 13.17 -30.07
N THR A 267 -38.48 14.42 -30.14
CA THR A 267 -37.22 14.79 -30.79
C THR A 267 -35.99 14.25 -30.04
N ARG A 268 -36.11 14.15 -28.71
CA ARG A 268 -35.15 13.50 -27.80
C ARG A 268 -35.91 12.80 -26.67
N MET A 269 -35.30 11.77 -26.07
CA MET A 269 -35.87 11.11 -24.89
C MET A 269 -35.86 12.09 -23.72
N ARG A 270 -37.05 12.38 -23.17
CA ARG A 270 -37.20 13.11 -21.92
C ARG A 270 -37.12 12.16 -20.77
N HIS A 271 -36.09 12.32 -19.95
CA HIS A 271 -35.81 11.41 -18.85
C HIS A 271 -35.71 12.15 -17.51
N GLY A 272 -35.74 13.48 -17.55
CA GLY A 272 -36.12 14.36 -16.45
C GLY A 272 -37.40 13.91 -15.75
N LYS A 273 -37.37 13.86 -14.43
CA LYS A 273 -38.50 13.43 -13.59
C LYS A 273 -38.91 14.58 -12.70
N PHE A 274 -40.20 14.89 -12.67
CA PHE A 274 -40.71 15.91 -11.77
C PHE A 274 -42.18 15.67 -11.37
N VAL A 275 -42.49 16.18 -10.18
CA VAL A 275 -43.84 16.45 -9.69
C VAL A 275 -43.88 17.92 -9.31
N GLU A 276 -44.65 18.72 -10.02
CA GLU A 276 -44.79 20.16 -9.84
C GLU A 276 -46.22 20.50 -9.43
N TRP A 277 -46.40 21.37 -8.45
CA TRP A 277 -47.74 21.85 -8.08
C TRP A 277 -47.76 23.34 -7.79
N GLN A 278 -48.94 23.93 -7.90
CA GLN A 278 -49.19 25.34 -7.55
C GLN A 278 -50.11 25.41 -6.33
N ALA A 279 -49.71 26.17 -5.31
CA ALA A 279 -50.51 26.42 -4.12
C ALA A 279 -50.25 27.82 -3.59
N GLY A 280 -51.31 28.57 -3.30
CA GLY A 280 -51.19 29.92 -2.71
C GLY A 280 -50.44 30.91 -3.60
N GLY A 281 -50.54 30.77 -4.93
CA GLY A 281 -49.84 31.60 -5.91
C GLY A 281 -48.35 31.29 -6.08
N ARG A 282 -47.83 30.26 -5.41
CA ARG A 282 -46.43 29.80 -5.53
C ARG A 282 -46.38 28.45 -6.25
N ARG A 283 -45.30 28.24 -7.01
CA ARG A 283 -45.02 26.95 -7.65
C ARG A 283 -43.99 26.19 -6.84
N TYR A 284 -44.21 24.90 -6.69
CA TYR A 284 -43.28 23.99 -6.05
C TYR A 284 -42.95 22.86 -7.02
N ALA A 285 -41.72 22.36 -6.96
CA ALA A 285 -41.31 21.21 -7.75
C ALA A 285 -40.48 20.25 -6.91
N LEU A 286 -40.82 18.96 -7.01
CA LEU A 286 -40.00 17.84 -6.60
C LEU A 286 -39.28 17.31 -7.85
N THR A 287 -37.96 17.38 -7.89
CA THR A 287 -37.12 16.88 -9.00
C THR A 287 -36.07 15.91 -8.50
N GLY A 288 -35.60 14.97 -9.32
CA GLY A 288 -34.53 14.04 -8.93
C GLY A 288 -34.66 12.66 -9.55
N SER A 289 -34.35 11.63 -8.76
CA SER A 289 -34.38 10.25 -9.21
C SER A 289 -35.75 9.56 -9.30
N PRO A 290 -36.82 9.95 -8.54
CA PRO A 290 -38.00 9.11 -8.44
C PRO A 290 -38.87 9.16 -9.70
N ASN A 291 -39.22 7.98 -10.21
CA ASN A 291 -40.24 7.84 -11.25
C ASN A 291 -41.66 7.91 -10.65
N LEU A 292 -42.69 7.96 -11.50
CA LEU A 292 -44.09 7.90 -11.09
C LEU A 292 -44.52 6.46 -10.79
N THR A 293 -43.81 5.82 -9.85
CA THR A 293 -44.05 4.44 -9.44
C THR A 293 -44.19 4.28 -7.93
N ARG A 294 -44.97 3.29 -7.49
CA ARG A 294 -45.12 2.97 -6.06
C ARG A 294 -43.78 2.80 -5.36
N ALA A 295 -42.84 2.09 -6.01
CA ALA A 295 -41.53 1.79 -5.44
C ALA A 295 -40.67 3.04 -5.19
N ALA A 296 -40.82 4.06 -6.03
CA ALA A 296 -40.03 5.28 -5.95
C ALA A 296 -40.66 6.34 -5.04
N LEU A 297 -41.98 6.53 -5.11
CA LEU A 297 -42.66 7.63 -4.40
C LEU A 297 -43.39 7.20 -3.12
N CYS A 298 -43.95 5.99 -3.07
CA CYS A 298 -44.94 5.60 -2.05
C CYS A 298 -44.43 4.57 -1.05
N THR A 299 -43.19 4.09 -1.17
CA THR A 299 -42.63 3.10 -0.25
C THR A 299 -41.23 3.53 0.14
N SER A 300 -40.94 3.49 1.44
CA SER A 300 -39.61 3.77 1.97
C SER A 300 -38.63 2.66 1.55
N THR A 301 -37.33 2.95 1.53
CA THR A 301 -36.30 1.94 1.26
C THR A 301 -36.38 0.81 2.29
N ARG A 302 -36.58 1.13 3.57
CA ARG A 302 -36.76 0.14 4.63
C ARG A 302 -37.96 -0.77 4.41
N ASP A 303 -39.05 -0.26 3.85
CA ASP A 303 -40.26 -1.05 3.56
C ASP A 303 -40.23 -1.77 2.20
N GLY A 304 -39.08 -1.80 1.52
CA GLY A 304 -38.91 -2.49 0.24
C GLY A 304 -39.18 -1.63 -1.01
N GLY A 305 -39.16 -0.31 -0.85
CA GLY A 305 -39.07 0.65 -1.96
C GLY A 305 -37.67 0.72 -2.56
N ASN A 306 -37.51 1.55 -3.57
CA ASN A 306 -36.19 1.95 -4.07
C ASN A 306 -35.47 2.81 -3.00
N CYS A 307 -34.17 3.02 -3.15
CA CYS A 307 -33.47 4.15 -2.53
C CYS A 307 -33.48 5.32 -3.51
N GLU A 308 -34.18 6.40 -3.18
CA GLU A 308 -34.40 7.56 -4.04
C GLU A 308 -33.97 8.86 -3.34
N LEU A 309 -33.57 9.84 -4.14
CA LEU A 309 -33.19 11.17 -3.69
C LEU A 309 -33.84 12.23 -4.58
N ALA A 310 -34.39 13.27 -3.98
CA ALA A 310 -35.09 14.34 -4.66
C ALA A 310 -34.81 15.70 -4.04
N VAL A 311 -35.00 16.77 -4.81
CA VAL A 311 -34.93 18.15 -4.35
C VAL A 311 -36.33 18.76 -4.43
N LEU A 312 -36.80 19.27 -3.30
CA LEU A 312 -38.00 20.10 -3.20
C LEU A 312 -37.61 21.58 -3.24
N ALA A 313 -38.06 22.28 -4.27
CA ALA A 313 -37.84 23.71 -4.45
C ALA A 313 -39.17 24.47 -4.58
N ALA A 314 -39.15 25.75 -4.17
CA ALA A 314 -40.25 26.68 -4.35
C ALA A 314 -39.90 27.74 -5.40
N ASP A 315 -40.92 28.40 -5.92
CA ASP A 315 -40.87 29.50 -6.89
C ASP A 315 -40.12 29.14 -8.18
N THR A 316 -40.27 27.90 -8.64
CA THR A 316 -39.59 27.38 -9.83
C THR A 316 -40.21 27.89 -11.13
N ALA A 317 -39.41 27.89 -12.21
CA ALA A 317 -39.96 28.00 -13.57
C ALA A 317 -40.82 26.76 -13.89
N PRO A 318 -41.82 26.86 -14.81
CA PRO A 318 -42.60 25.70 -15.21
C PRO A 318 -41.70 24.63 -15.84
N LEU A 319 -41.75 23.41 -15.33
CA LEU A 319 -40.95 22.29 -15.83
C LEU A 319 -41.62 21.52 -16.97
N LEU A 320 -42.96 21.47 -16.99
CA LEU A 320 -43.71 20.84 -18.07
C LEU A 320 -43.67 21.73 -19.32
N PRO A 321 -43.09 21.27 -20.45
CA PRO A 321 -43.05 22.07 -21.67
C PRO A 321 -44.45 22.47 -22.15
N GLU A 322 -44.61 23.71 -22.59
CA GLU A 322 -45.85 24.17 -23.24
C GLU A 322 -46.06 23.51 -24.60
N GLN A 323 -44.97 23.11 -25.26
CA GLN A 323 -45.03 22.37 -26.52
C GLN A 323 -45.52 20.93 -26.27
N GLY A 324 -46.54 20.52 -27.02
CA GLY A 324 -47.10 19.18 -26.94
C GLY A 324 -48.61 19.18 -27.21
N ARG A 325 -49.14 18.05 -27.69
CA ARG A 325 -50.57 17.96 -28.03
C ARG A 325 -51.41 17.72 -26.77
N PRO A 326 -52.28 18.66 -26.36
CA PRO A 326 -53.23 18.41 -25.29
C PRO A 326 -54.24 17.34 -25.73
N THR A 327 -54.44 16.35 -24.89
CA THR A 327 -55.23 15.15 -25.18
C THR A 327 -56.12 14.86 -23.97
N SER A 328 -57.40 14.56 -24.19
CA SER A 328 -58.31 14.23 -23.10
C SER A 328 -57.94 12.88 -22.49
N LEU A 329 -58.06 12.74 -21.16
CA LEU A 329 -57.79 11.46 -20.47
C LEU A 329 -58.58 10.29 -21.08
N ALA A 330 -59.84 10.53 -21.47
CA ALA A 330 -60.71 9.52 -22.09
C ALA A 330 -60.12 8.94 -23.39
N SER A 331 -59.41 9.78 -24.16
CA SER A 331 -58.82 9.39 -25.46
C SER A 331 -57.45 8.71 -25.35
N LEU A 332 -56.85 8.62 -24.16
CA LEU A 332 -55.57 7.93 -23.96
C LEU A 332 -55.72 6.43 -24.27
N THR A 333 -54.82 5.88 -25.09
CA THR A 333 -54.79 4.45 -25.42
C THR A 333 -53.34 3.94 -25.39
N GLY A 334 -53.19 2.61 -25.42
CA GLY A 334 -51.89 1.95 -25.48
C GLY A 334 -51.40 1.41 -24.13
N ARG A 335 -50.52 0.43 -24.23
CA ARG A 335 -49.75 -0.15 -23.13
C ARG A 335 -48.33 -0.36 -23.62
N THR A 336 -47.38 0.35 -23.02
CA THR A 336 -45.94 0.31 -23.39
C THR A 336 -45.08 -0.34 -22.31
N ILE A 337 -45.70 -0.74 -21.19
CA ILE A 337 -45.02 -1.50 -20.12
C ILE A 337 -44.57 -2.84 -20.67
N ARG A 338 -43.26 -3.06 -20.62
CA ARG A 338 -42.66 -4.36 -20.87
C ARG A 338 -42.71 -5.19 -19.58
N PRO A 339 -43.03 -6.49 -19.64
CA PRO A 339 -42.93 -7.37 -18.48
C PRO A 339 -41.52 -7.26 -17.88
N PHE A 340 -41.43 -6.94 -16.60
CA PHE A 340 -40.17 -7.00 -15.86
C PHE A 340 -40.05 -8.38 -15.23
N GLU A 341 -39.11 -9.19 -15.70
CA GLU A 341 -38.75 -10.43 -15.03
C GLU A 341 -37.81 -10.10 -13.87
N SER A 342 -38.28 -10.32 -12.64
CA SER A 342 -37.44 -10.22 -11.46
C SER A 342 -36.40 -11.36 -11.51
N THR A 343 -35.15 -11.02 -11.82
CA THR A 343 -34.03 -11.92 -11.56
C THR A 343 -33.91 -12.09 -10.05
N GLY A 344 -34.42 -13.20 -9.53
CA GLY A 344 -34.42 -13.50 -8.09
C GLY A 344 -33.03 -13.41 -7.47
N HIS A 345 -33.01 -13.07 -6.17
CA HIS A 345 -31.85 -12.83 -5.31
C HIS A 345 -30.56 -13.53 -5.79
N THR A 346 -29.76 -12.75 -6.53
CA THR A 346 -28.44 -13.13 -7.01
C THR A 346 -27.43 -12.99 -5.89
N LEU A 347 -26.37 -13.79 -5.97
CA LEU A 347 -25.17 -13.60 -5.15
C LEU A 347 -24.61 -12.21 -5.45
N VAL A 348 -24.48 -11.34 -4.44
CA VAL A 348 -23.98 -9.97 -4.60
C VAL A 348 -22.71 -9.79 -3.79
N LEU A 349 -21.61 -9.51 -4.51
CA LEU A 349 -20.33 -9.07 -3.96
C LEU A 349 -20.32 -7.54 -4.02
N LEU A 350 -20.26 -6.86 -2.87
CA LEU A 350 -20.33 -5.40 -2.75
C LEU A 350 -19.00 -4.71 -3.09
N GLY A 351 -17.89 -5.39 -2.88
CA GLY A 351 -16.56 -4.90 -3.20
C GLY A 351 -15.44 -5.82 -2.74
N ALA A 352 -14.23 -5.46 -3.14
CA ALA A 352 -12.98 -6.00 -2.63
C ALA A 352 -12.01 -4.85 -2.29
N LYS A 353 -11.26 -4.97 -1.18
CA LYS A 353 -10.23 -4.02 -0.74
C LYS A 353 -8.93 -4.79 -0.50
N THR A 354 -7.80 -4.19 -0.83
CA THR A 354 -6.47 -4.68 -0.46
C THR A 354 -5.78 -3.68 0.46
N ASP A 355 -5.13 -4.18 1.51
CA ASP A 355 -4.23 -3.46 2.40
C ASP A 355 -3.16 -4.44 2.92
N SER A 356 -2.35 -4.02 3.89
CA SER A 356 -1.34 -4.90 4.49
C SER A 356 -1.92 -6.22 5.06
N GLU A 357 -3.15 -6.28 5.56
CA GLU A 357 -3.69 -7.52 6.13
C GLU A 357 -4.16 -8.53 5.06
N GLY A 358 -4.23 -8.09 3.80
CA GLY A 358 -4.51 -8.92 2.64
C GLY A 358 -5.72 -8.46 1.83
N LEU A 359 -6.41 -9.41 1.20
CA LEU A 359 -7.61 -9.17 0.41
C LEU A 359 -8.87 -9.31 1.26
N HIS A 360 -9.61 -8.20 1.43
CA HIS A 360 -10.90 -8.15 2.10
C HIS A 360 -12.04 -8.12 1.10
N VAL A 361 -13.03 -8.99 1.28
CA VAL A 361 -14.23 -9.05 0.44
C VAL A 361 -15.50 -8.94 1.27
N SER A 362 -16.55 -8.35 0.69
CA SER A 362 -17.83 -8.15 1.36
C SER A 362 -19.00 -8.53 0.45
N LEU A 363 -19.90 -9.38 0.95
CA LEU A 363 -21.16 -9.77 0.35
C LEU A 363 -22.30 -8.93 0.92
N ALA A 364 -23.33 -8.67 0.11
CA ALA A 364 -24.52 -7.95 0.58
C ALA A 364 -25.29 -8.70 1.65
N HIS A 365 -25.33 -10.04 1.58
CA HIS A 365 -26.03 -10.88 2.53
C HIS A 365 -25.25 -12.19 2.72
N PRO A 366 -25.20 -12.73 3.96
CA PRO A 366 -24.67 -14.06 4.21
C PRO A 366 -25.33 -15.11 3.33
N GLN A 367 -24.53 -16.04 2.81
CA GLN A 367 -25.04 -17.15 2.00
C GLN A 367 -25.11 -18.44 2.83
N PRO A 368 -26.14 -19.28 2.64
CA PRO A 368 -26.26 -20.55 3.37
C PRO A 368 -25.25 -21.61 2.92
N LEU A 369 -24.58 -21.38 1.79
CA LEU A 369 -23.56 -22.25 1.21
C LEU A 369 -22.22 -21.49 1.13
N PRO A 370 -21.09 -22.21 1.14
CA PRO A 370 -19.78 -21.59 0.96
C PRO A 370 -19.70 -20.86 -0.38
N VAL A 371 -19.09 -19.67 -0.38
CA VAL A 371 -18.94 -18.83 -1.57
C VAL A 371 -17.48 -18.79 -1.97
N VAL A 372 -17.18 -19.23 -3.19
CA VAL A 372 -15.83 -19.23 -3.74
C VAL A 372 -15.51 -17.84 -4.29
N ILE A 373 -14.36 -17.30 -3.92
CA ILE A 373 -13.81 -16.05 -4.43
C ILE A 373 -12.74 -16.37 -5.46
N SER A 374 -12.85 -15.75 -6.62
CA SER A 374 -11.86 -15.84 -7.67
C SER A 374 -11.37 -14.46 -8.07
N THR A 375 -10.06 -14.34 -8.31
CA THR A 375 -9.41 -13.12 -8.78
C THR A 375 -8.89 -13.32 -10.20
N SER A 376 -8.71 -12.23 -10.92
CA SER A 376 -8.10 -12.19 -12.25
C SER A 376 -7.37 -10.85 -12.41
N PRO A 377 -6.17 -10.79 -12.99
CA PRO A 377 -5.43 -9.53 -13.16
C PRO A 377 -6.19 -8.46 -13.98
N ASP A 378 -6.99 -8.89 -14.96
CA ASP A 378 -7.66 -8.01 -15.92
C ASP A 378 -9.08 -8.44 -16.31
N GLY A 379 -9.60 -9.53 -15.72
CA GLY A 379 -10.91 -10.10 -16.03
C GLY A 379 -10.98 -10.98 -17.27
N SER A 380 -9.86 -11.20 -17.98
CA SER A 380 -9.84 -11.96 -19.23
C SER A 380 -10.33 -13.41 -19.06
N PRO A 381 -10.99 -13.99 -20.09
CA PRO A 381 -11.34 -15.41 -20.05
C PRO A 381 -10.08 -16.28 -19.85
N GLY A 382 -10.12 -17.20 -18.89
CA GLY A 382 -9.01 -18.12 -18.59
C GLY A 382 -7.99 -17.63 -17.55
N SER A 383 -7.97 -16.34 -17.20
CA SER A 383 -7.04 -15.80 -16.18
C SER A 383 -7.59 -15.84 -14.74
N TRP A 384 -8.77 -16.41 -14.53
CA TRP A 384 -9.43 -16.48 -13.23
C TRP A 384 -8.87 -17.60 -12.37
N THR A 385 -8.31 -17.25 -11.22
CA THR A 385 -7.78 -18.18 -10.21
C THR A 385 -8.63 -18.14 -8.95
N GLN A 386 -8.75 -19.27 -8.25
CA GLN A 386 -9.45 -19.32 -6.97
C GLN A 386 -8.53 -18.81 -5.86
N THR A 387 -8.97 -17.77 -5.15
CA THR A 387 -8.21 -17.15 -4.05
C THR A 387 -8.57 -17.78 -2.71
N GLY A 388 -9.86 -18.06 -2.49
CA GLY A 388 -10.34 -18.59 -1.22
C GLY A 388 -11.86 -18.74 -1.18
N THR A 389 -12.38 -19.08 0.00
CA THR A 389 -13.82 -19.35 0.20
C THR A 389 -14.33 -18.60 1.42
N ILE A 390 -15.46 -17.89 1.27
CA ILE A 390 -16.21 -17.32 2.39
C ILE A 390 -17.05 -18.46 3.00
N PRO A 391 -16.92 -18.73 4.31
CA PRO A 391 -17.72 -19.74 4.99
C PRO A 391 -19.22 -19.46 4.89
N ALA A 392 -20.03 -20.53 4.90
CA ALA A 392 -21.48 -20.40 4.97
C ALA A 392 -21.89 -19.60 6.21
N GLY A 393 -22.82 -18.66 6.04
CA GLY A 393 -23.30 -17.76 7.10
C GLY A 393 -22.44 -16.52 7.34
N ALA A 394 -21.28 -16.38 6.69
CA ALA A 394 -20.48 -15.15 6.73
C ALA A 394 -20.82 -14.23 5.55
N SER A 395 -20.76 -12.92 5.77
CA SER A 395 -20.91 -11.87 4.74
C SER A 395 -19.61 -11.14 4.41
N ALA A 396 -18.52 -11.42 5.12
CA ALA A 396 -17.21 -10.85 4.84
C ALA A 396 -16.12 -11.88 5.16
N CYS A 397 -14.99 -11.77 4.48
CA CYS A 397 -13.81 -12.60 4.72
C CYS A 397 -12.55 -11.82 4.33
N SER A 398 -11.45 -12.10 5.02
CA SER A 398 -10.11 -11.62 4.68
C SER A 398 -9.26 -12.81 4.27
N PHE A 399 -8.56 -12.68 3.16
CA PHE A 399 -7.58 -13.66 2.71
C PHE A 399 -6.20 -13.07 2.90
N PRO A 400 -5.24 -13.85 3.43
CA PRO A 400 -3.95 -13.29 3.82
C PRO A 400 -3.24 -12.64 2.63
N LEU A 401 -3.37 -13.19 1.41
CA LEU A 401 -2.76 -12.70 0.15
C LEU A 401 -3.37 -11.34 -0.27
N PRO A 402 -2.68 -10.18 -0.18
CA PRO A 402 -3.12 -8.99 -0.86
C PRO A 402 -3.09 -9.23 -2.36
N GLU A 403 -4.04 -8.60 -3.04
CA GLU A 403 -4.15 -8.64 -4.48
C GLU A 403 -3.67 -7.34 -5.11
N VAL A 404 -3.31 -7.43 -6.40
CA VAL A 404 -2.94 -6.23 -7.18
C VAL A 404 -4.14 -5.28 -7.21
N PRO A 405 -3.95 -3.99 -6.88
CA PRO A 405 -4.99 -2.99 -7.05
C PRO A 405 -5.56 -3.01 -8.48
N GLY A 406 -6.88 -3.02 -8.60
CA GLY A 406 -7.60 -3.14 -9.86
C GLY A 406 -7.72 -4.54 -10.44
N ALA A 407 -7.22 -5.58 -9.78
CA ALA A 407 -7.57 -6.96 -10.14
C ALA A 407 -9.09 -7.15 -10.06
N ALA A 408 -9.64 -7.93 -10.99
CA ALA A 408 -11.04 -8.26 -11.07
C ALA A 408 -11.37 -9.38 -10.07
N VAL A 409 -12.47 -9.24 -9.33
CA VAL A 409 -12.92 -10.21 -8.32
C VAL A 409 -14.36 -10.61 -8.58
N ARG A 410 -14.64 -11.91 -8.51
CA ARG A 410 -16.00 -12.45 -8.57
C ARG A 410 -16.24 -13.47 -7.48
N ALA A 411 -17.49 -13.54 -7.04
CA ALA A 411 -17.96 -14.57 -6.14
C ALA A 411 -18.79 -15.60 -6.92
N THR A 412 -18.60 -16.89 -6.62
CA THR A 412 -19.45 -17.97 -7.16
C THR A 412 -19.97 -18.87 -6.04
N CYS A 413 -21.19 -19.36 -6.20
CA CYS A 413 -21.84 -20.26 -5.25
C CYS A 413 -22.52 -21.38 -6.02
N ALA A 414 -22.10 -22.62 -5.78
CA ALA A 414 -22.78 -23.80 -6.30
C ALA A 414 -24.11 -24.00 -5.56
N ARG A 415 -25.22 -24.12 -6.30
CA ARG A 415 -26.55 -24.33 -5.75
C ARG A 415 -26.88 -25.83 -5.70
N PRO A 416 -27.80 -26.27 -4.81
CA PRO A 416 -28.17 -27.69 -4.69
C PRO A 416 -28.82 -28.28 -5.95
N ASP A 417 -29.32 -27.43 -6.85
CA ASP A 417 -29.91 -27.81 -8.14
C ASP A 417 -28.86 -28.08 -9.24
N GLY A 418 -27.57 -27.98 -8.92
CA GLY A 418 -26.45 -28.16 -9.85
C GLY A 418 -26.10 -26.91 -10.65
N THR A 419 -26.83 -25.79 -10.49
CA THR A 419 -26.49 -24.51 -11.12
C THR A 419 -25.46 -23.74 -10.29
N THR A 420 -24.72 -22.82 -10.91
CA THR A 420 -23.80 -21.92 -10.19
C THR A 420 -24.31 -20.49 -10.29
N ALA A 421 -24.49 -19.83 -9.15
CA ALA A 421 -24.72 -18.39 -9.10
C ALA A 421 -23.37 -17.67 -9.13
N ALA A 422 -23.27 -16.61 -9.94
CA ALA A 422 -22.11 -15.73 -9.97
C ALA A 422 -22.54 -14.31 -9.60
N SER A 423 -21.67 -13.58 -8.90
CA SER A 423 -21.84 -12.16 -8.68
C SER A 423 -21.41 -11.36 -9.90
N ALA A 424 -21.83 -10.09 -9.95
CA ALA A 424 -21.13 -9.10 -10.76
C ALA A 424 -19.65 -9.01 -10.34
N VAL A 425 -18.80 -8.58 -11.27
CA VAL A 425 -17.38 -8.37 -11.02
C VAL A 425 -17.17 -7.03 -10.31
N VAL A 426 -16.34 -7.06 -9.28
CA VAL A 426 -15.82 -5.87 -8.59
C VAL A 426 -14.30 -5.79 -8.79
N PHE A 427 -13.69 -4.67 -8.44
CA PHE A 427 -12.25 -4.46 -8.61
C PHE A 427 -11.59 -4.25 -7.25
N VAL A 428 -10.39 -4.80 -7.06
CA VAL A 428 -9.63 -4.67 -5.82
C VAL A 428 -9.28 -3.21 -5.58
N TYR A 429 -9.92 -2.60 -4.58
CA TYR A 429 -9.71 -1.22 -4.17
C TYR A 429 -8.46 -1.09 -3.29
N SER A 430 -7.54 -0.20 -3.67
CA SER A 430 -6.46 0.24 -2.79
C SER A 430 -6.72 1.67 -2.30
N PRO A 431 -6.93 1.87 -0.98
CA PRO A 431 -7.10 3.20 -0.40
C PRO A 431 -5.96 4.15 -0.74
N VAL A 432 -4.74 3.61 -0.85
CA VAL A 432 -3.53 4.39 -1.05
C VAL A 432 -3.42 4.88 -2.49
N HIS A 433 -3.67 4.02 -3.47
CA HIS A 433 -3.59 4.40 -4.88
C HIS A 433 -4.74 5.33 -5.29
N CYS A 434 -5.89 5.20 -4.61
CA CYS A 434 -7.07 6.03 -4.80
C CYS A 434 -7.07 7.30 -3.93
N ALA A 435 -6.08 7.48 -3.05
CA ALA A 435 -5.97 8.66 -2.20
C ALA A 435 -5.84 9.95 -3.03
N ARG A 436 -6.11 11.10 -2.39
CA ARG A 436 -5.97 12.43 -3.01
C ARG A 436 -4.56 12.60 -3.57
N ARG A 437 -4.47 13.19 -4.77
CA ARG A 437 -3.17 13.52 -5.36
C ARG A 437 -2.77 14.93 -4.95
N HIS A 438 -1.65 15.06 -4.26
CA HIS A 438 -1.11 16.37 -3.89
C HIS A 438 -0.26 16.93 -5.04
N SER A 439 -0.11 18.26 -5.12
CA SER A 439 0.85 18.87 -6.05
C SER A 439 2.29 18.38 -5.81
N ALA A 440 2.59 17.92 -4.59
CA ALA A 440 3.82 17.25 -4.18
C ALA A 440 3.97 15.78 -4.69
N ASP A 441 2.92 15.15 -5.25
CA ASP A 441 2.98 13.79 -5.83
C ASP A 441 3.83 13.71 -7.11
N SER A 442 4.35 14.85 -7.58
CA SER A 442 5.39 14.96 -8.59
C SER A 442 6.80 14.81 -8.00
N GLY A 443 6.92 13.97 -6.96
CA GLY A 443 8.17 13.72 -6.25
C GLY A 443 9.28 13.12 -7.13
N PRO A 444 10.54 13.16 -6.66
CA PRO A 444 11.66 12.53 -7.34
C PRO A 444 11.38 11.04 -7.60
N ARG A 445 11.55 10.59 -8.85
CA ARG A 445 11.36 9.19 -9.26
C ARG A 445 12.33 8.74 -10.33
N LEU A 446 12.54 7.42 -10.43
CA LEU A 446 13.18 6.79 -11.58
C LEU A 446 12.38 7.08 -12.85
N ARG A 447 13.06 7.22 -14.00
CA ARG A 447 12.40 7.58 -15.27
C ARG A 447 11.84 6.37 -16.00
N TYR A 448 12.33 5.18 -15.67
CA TYR A 448 11.96 3.93 -16.29
C TYR A 448 11.63 2.89 -15.22
N ASP A 449 10.80 1.92 -15.60
CA ASP A 449 10.53 0.75 -14.78
C ASP A 449 11.67 -0.25 -14.94
N TYR A 450 12.14 -0.79 -13.82
CA TYR A 450 13.24 -1.74 -13.76
C TYR A 450 12.85 -2.95 -12.92
N THR A 451 13.44 -4.11 -13.24
CA THR A 451 13.46 -5.31 -12.39
C THR A 451 14.91 -5.74 -12.16
N ALA A 452 15.20 -6.46 -11.07
CA ALA A 452 16.55 -6.97 -10.81
C ALA A 452 17.12 -7.76 -12.00
N GLN A 453 16.31 -8.64 -12.60
CA GLN A 453 16.71 -9.42 -13.77
C GLN A 453 17.07 -8.54 -14.98
N THR A 454 16.27 -7.51 -15.27
CA THR A 454 16.59 -6.58 -16.37
C THR A 454 17.88 -5.80 -16.12
N LEU A 455 18.15 -5.42 -14.85
CA LEU A 455 19.37 -4.70 -14.48
C LEU A 455 20.62 -5.58 -14.64
N PHE A 456 20.52 -6.89 -14.39
CA PHE A 456 21.66 -7.79 -14.53
C PHE A 456 21.89 -8.24 -15.98
N ALA A 457 20.81 -8.43 -16.75
CA ALA A 457 20.88 -8.93 -18.12
C ALA A 457 21.19 -7.83 -19.17
N ASP A 458 20.60 -6.62 -19.04
CA ASP A 458 20.71 -5.54 -20.04
C ASP A 458 21.66 -4.41 -19.59
N GLU A 459 22.73 -4.22 -20.35
CA GLU A 459 23.71 -3.14 -20.13
C GLU A 459 23.12 -1.74 -20.24
N ARG A 460 22.22 -1.53 -21.21
CA ARG A 460 21.59 -0.22 -21.42
C ARG A 460 20.63 0.07 -20.28
N ALA A 461 19.92 -0.93 -19.75
CA ALA A 461 19.10 -0.78 -18.55
C ALA A 461 19.94 -0.40 -17.34
N ALA A 462 21.03 -1.13 -17.06
CA ALA A 462 21.90 -0.85 -15.91
C ALA A 462 22.55 0.54 -15.95
N ARG A 463 23.02 1.00 -17.12
CA ARG A 463 23.59 2.36 -17.28
C ARG A 463 22.54 3.45 -17.09
N ARG A 464 21.30 3.23 -17.59
CA ARG A 464 20.18 4.17 -17.37
C ARG A 464 19.82 4.23 -15.89
N PHE A 465 19.72 3.08 -15.23
CA PHE A 465 19.43 2.98 -13.81
C PHE A 465 20.48 3.71 -12.97
N GLU A 466 21.77 3.59 -13.30
CA GLU A 466 22.84 4.34 -12.63
C GLU A 466 22.66 5.86 -12.75
N THR A 467 22.30 6.34 -13.94
CA THR A 467 22.04 7.77 -14.19
C THR A 467 20.81 8.24 -13.42
N ASP A 468 19.74 7.43 -13.41
CA ASP A 468 18.51 7.73 -12.69
C ASP A 468 18.71 7.69 -11.17
N LEU A 469 19.55 6.79 -10.65
CA LEU A 469 19.89 6.69 -9.23
C LEU A 469 20.65 7.92 -8.74
N LEU A 470 21.64 8.39 -9.50
CA LEU A 470 22.36 9.63 -9.21
C LEU A 470 21.44 10.85 -9.27
N ARG A 471 20.59 10.94 -10.31
CA ARG A 471 19.58 11.99 -10.44
C ARG A 471 18.59 11.96 -9.28
N LEU A 472 18.12 10.77 -8.89
CA LEU A 472 17.18 10.59 -7.80
C LEU A 472 17.80 11.06 -6.47
N ARG A 473 19.07 10.70 -6.24
CA ARG A 473 19.86 11.21 -5.10
C ARG A 473 19.97 12.72 -5.13
N GLU A 474 20.32 13.33 -6.25
CA GLU A 474 20.41 14.81 -6.38
C GLU A 474 19.08 15.50 -6.13
N LEU A 475 17.98 14.97 -6.67
CA LEU A 475 16.65 15.52 -6.48
C LEU A 475 16.13 15.34 -5.05
N THR A 476 16.62 14.34 -4.32
CA THR A 476 16.28 14.10 -2.92
C THR A 476 17.25 14.77 -1.95
N ALA A 477 18.44 15.22 -2.39
CA ALA A 477 19.48 15.82 -1.56
C ALA A 477 19.17 17.25 -1.02
N GLY A 478 17.91 17.68 -1.08
CA GLY A 478 17.38 18.92 -0.50
C GLY A 478 15.90 18.85 -0.10
N THR A 479 15.26 17.70 -0.27
CA THR A 479 13.90 17.41 0.20
C THR A 479 14.03 16.23 1.15
N ALA A 480 13.55 16.37 2.40
CA ALA A 480 13.46 15.23 3.30
C ALA A 480 12.81 14.03 2.58
N ALA A 481 13.18 12.80 3.00
CA ALA A 481 12.63 11.51 2.56
C ALA A 481 11.13 11.60 2.19
N PRO A 482 10.57 10.73 1.31
CA PRO A 482 9.15 10.77 0.94
C PRO A 482 8.30 11.04 2.18
N ARG A 483 7.81 12.28 2.28
CA ARG A 483 7.15 12.76 3.47
C ARG A 483 5.80 12.08 3.46
N VAL A 484 5.59 11.16 4.40
CA VAL A 484 4.22 10.92 4.87
C VAL A 484 3.74 12.29 5.29
N SER A 485 2.73 12.82 4.60
CA SER A 485 2.21 14.14 4.95
C SER A 485 1.84 14.11 6.43
N PRO A 486 2.31 15.07 7.26
CA PRO A 486 1.87 15.11 8.64
C PRO A 486 0.36 15.27 8.61
N VAL A 487 -0.34 14.32 9.22
CA VAL A 487 -1.71 14.54 9.67
C VAL A 487 -1.61 15.59 10.76
N GLY A 488 -1.73 16.86 10.37
CA GLY A 488 -1.78 17.99 11.27
C GLY A 488 -0.46 18.76 11.36
N GLU A 489 -0.38 19.84 10.59
CA GLU A 489 0.04 21.15 11.10
C GLU A 489 -0.30 22.25 10.07
N ALA A 490 -1.60 22.42 9.83
CA ALA A 490 -2.17 23.69 9.36
C ALA A 490 -3.62 23.74 9.83
N THR A 491 -3.84 24.58 10.85
CA THR A 491 -5.12 24.97 11.47
C THR A 491 -5.95 23.84 12.09
N ALA A 492 -6.13 23.93 13.41
CA ALA A 492 -7.02 23.10 14.20
C ALA A 492 -8.44 23.08 13.58
N GLY A 493 -8.88 21.91 13.12
CA GLY A 493 -10.19 21.69 12.50
C GLY A 493 -10.07 21.09 11.11
N SER A 494 -9.67 19.82 11.01
CA SER A 494 -9.93 19.03 9.81
C SER A 494 -9.93 17.56 10.18
N VAL A 495 -11.04 16.90 9.86
CA VAL A 495 -11.31 15.48 10.11
C VAL A 495 -10.16 14.62 9.53
N THR A 496 -9.43 13.97 10.42
CA THR A 496 -8.33 13.06 10.10
C THR A 496 -8.81 11.92 9.20
N SER A 497 -8.20 11.73 8.03
CA SER A 497 -8.46 10.57 7.14
C SER A 497 -8.00 9.28 7.81
N SER A 498 -8.87 8.62 8.56
CA SER A 498 -8.55 7.51 9.47
C SER A 498 -8.47 6.13 8.80
N GLY A 499 -8.28 6.04 7.49
CA GLY A 499 -8.46 4.79 6.72
C GLY A 499 -7.27 4.27 5.93
N VAL A 500 -6.14 4.99 5.89
CA VAL A 500 -4.93 4.56 5.17
C VAL A 500 -3.87 4.18 6.18
N ASP A 501 -3.45 2.91 6.19
CA ASP A 501 -2.32 2.47 7.01
C ASP A 501 -1.06 3.28 6.62
N ARG A 502 -0.35 3.77 7.64
CA ARG A 502 0.82 4.62 7.47
C ARG A 502 1.93 3.88 6.72
N TRP A 503 2.03 2.57 6.92
CA TRP A 503 2.96 1.71 6.18
C TRP A 503 2.57 1.58 4.70
N ASP A 504 1.30 1.31 4.41
CA ASP A 504 0.79 1.23 3.05
C ASP A 504 0.97 2.55 2.27
N ALA A 505 0.75 3.70 2.90
CA ALA A 505 1.01 5.02 2.32
C ALA A 505 2.49 5.17 1.93
N TYR A 506 3.38 4.81 2.85
CA TYR A 506 4.83 4.86 2.64
C TYR A 506 5.29 3.89 1.53
N LEU A 507 4.76 2.67 1.47
CA LEU A 507 5.07 1.74 0.39
C LEU A 507 4.61 2.27 -0.96
N ALA A 508 3.45 2.92 -1.06
CA ALA A 508 3.02 3.51 -2.32
C ALA A 508 3.91 4.69 -2.75
N ASP A 509 4.41 5.50 -1.81
CA ASP A 509 5.43 6.51 -2.11
C ASP A 509 6.72 5.87 -2.63
N CYS A 510 7.15 4.77 -2.02
CA CYS A 510 8.30 3.99 -2.51
C CYS A 510 8.04 3.46 -3.93
N ARG A 511 6.86 2.88 -4.19
CA ARG A 511 6.47 2.39 -5.52
C ARG A 511 6.42 3.50 -6.56
N ARG A 512 6.01 4.71 -6.18
CA ARG A 512 6.09 5.91 -7.05
C ARG A 512 7.54 6.33 -7.33
N MET A 513 8.41 6.22 -6.32
CA MET A 513 9.80 6.66 -6.38
C MET A 513 10.70 5.70 -7.18
N ILE A 514 10.66 4.41 -6.89
CA ILE A 514 11.58 3.40 -7.45
C ILE A 514 10.88 2.29 -8.26
N GLY A 515 9.55 2.32 -8.40
CA GLY A 515 8.77 1.30 -9.10
C GLY A 515 8.39 0.12 -8.21
N ALA A 516 7.32 -0.58 -8.56
CA ALA A 516 6.80 -1.71 -7.76
C ALA A 516 7.81 -2.86 -7.60
N PRO A 517 8.42 -3.41 -8.68
CA PRO A 517 9.33 -4.55 -8.54
C PRO A 517 10.55 -4.27 -7.67
N LEU A 518 11.07 -3.03 -7.71
CA LEU A 518 12.22 -2.64 -6.90
C LEU A 518 11.83 -2.27 -5.45
N THR A 519 10.59 -1.82 -5.23
CA THR A 519 10.05 -1.63 -3.88
C THR A 519 9.88 -2.96 -3.17
N ASP A 520 9.30 -3.95 -3.86
CA ASP A 520 9.12 -5.29 -3.32
C ASP A 520 10.49 -5.95 -3.05
N LEU A 521 11.50 -5.70 -3.91
CA LEU A 521 12.87 -6.12 -3.62
C LEU A 521 13.47 -5.42 -2.38
N ALA A 522 13.22 -4.14 -2.17
CA ALA A 522 13.78 -3.38 -1.04
C ALA A 522 13.16 -3.81 0.30
N PHE A 523 11.84 -4.00 0.34
CA PHE A 523 11.08 -4.26 1.57
C PHE A 523 10.68 -5.72 1.79
N GLY A 524 10.91 -6.58 0.80
CA GLY A 524 10.56 -8.00 0.82
C GLY A 524 9.16 -8.27 0.29
N THR A 525 8.93 -9.48 -0.22
CA THR A 525 7.66 -9.95 -0.78
C THR A 525 6.72 -10.55 0.27
N SER A 526 7.04 -10.49 1.57
CA SER A 526 6.11 -10.90 2.63
C SER A 526 5.02 -9.85 2.86
N GLN A 527 4.33 -9.52 1.77
CA GLN A 527 2.89 -9.67 1.68
C GLN A 527 2.51 -10.06 0.23
N LEU A 528 2.81 -11.33 -0.03
CA LEU A 528 2.25 -12.34 -0.93
C LEU A 528 2.49 -12.30 -2.44
N ASP A 529 2.79 -13.51 -2.91
CA ASP A 529 2.97 -13.93 -4.29
C ASP A 529 1.89 -13.36 -5.20
N LEU A 530 2.31 -12.46 -6.08
CA LEU A 530 1.51 -11.99 -7.20
C LEU A 530 2.23 -12.33 -8.51
N PRO A 531 1.52 -12.84 -9.52
CA PRO A 531 2.08 -12.98 -10.85
C PRO A 531 2.46 -11.60 -11.39
N GLN A 532 3.65 -11.49 -11.98
CA GLN A 532 4.08 -10.28 -12.68
C GLN A 532 3.06 -9.93 -13.75
N ALA A 533 2.52 -8.70 -13.71
CA ALA A 533 1.77 -8.15 -14.82
C ALA A 533 2.68 -8.17 -16.07
N PRO A 534 2.24 -8.72 -17.22
CA PRO A 534 3.02 -8.62 -18.44
C PRO A 534 3.23 -7.14 -18.75
N SER A 535 4.49 -6.76 -18.93
CA SER A 535 4.89 -5.42 -19.36
C SER A 535 4.22 -5.12 -20.70
N SER A 536 3.11 -4.39 -20.65
CA SER A 536 2.40 -3.96 -21.84
C SER A 536 3.25 -2.85 -22.47
N ARG A 537 4.09 -3.23 -23.44
CA ARG A 537 4.71 -2.30 -24.39
C ARG A 537 3.62 -1.70 -25.28
N TRP A 538 2.87 -0.73 -24.75
CA TRP A 538 2.04 0.15 -25.57
C TRP A 538 2.17 1.58 -25.04
N ILE A 539 3.07 2.31 -25.69
CA ILE A 539 3.18 3.76 -25.57
C ILE A 539 1.87 4.34 -26.10
N VAL A 540 1.14 5.07 -25.26
CA VAL A 540 0.04 5.95 -25.68
C VAL A 540 0.66 7.05 -26.53
N SER A 541 0.61 6.90 -27.85
CA SER A 541 0.80 8.02 -28.75
C SER A 541 -0.42 8.93 -28.58
N ALA A 542 -0.18 10.13 -28.07
CA ALA A 542 -1.18 11.18 -28.01
C ALA A 542 -1.77 11.38 -29.42
N VAL A 543 -3.09 11.46 -29.50
CA VAL A 543 -3.80 11.86 -30.71
C VAL A 543 -3.40 13.30 -31.04
N THR A 544 -2.39 13.47 -31.88
CA THR A 544 -2.19 14.68 -32.68
C THR A 544 -2.82 14.45 -34.04
N VAL A 545 -3.84 15.28 -34.32
CA VAL A 545 -4.46 15.42 -35.63
C VAL A 545 -3.41 15.87 -36.66
N GLY A 546 -3.21 15.08 -37.72
CA GLY A 546 -2.81 15.59 -39.05
C GLY A 546 -1.56 15.02 -39.72
N VAL A 547 -1.81 14.34 -40.86
CA VAL A 547 -1.00 14.26 -42.11
C VAL A 547 -0.04 13.06 -42.32
N ARG A 548 -0.50 12.17 -43.23
CA ARG A 548 0.11 11.38 -44.34
C ARG A 548 1.36 10.49 -44.16
N GLU A 549 1.18 9.23 -44.63
CA GLU A 549 2.00 8.34 -45.52
C GLU A 549 3.53 8.37 -45.30
N GLU A 550 4.27 7.26 -45.13
CA GLU A 550 4.32 6.01 -45.92
C GLU A 550 5.28 5.00 -45.22
N ASP A 551 5.21 3.75 -45.68
CA ASP A 551 6.20 2.66 -45.67
C ASP A 551 6.24 1.57 -44.56
N ASP A 552 6.16 0.35 -45.12
CA ASP A 552 6.17 -1.00 -44.58
C ASP A 552 7.49 -1.41 -43.89
N GLU A 553 7.43 -2.40 -43.00
CA GLU A 553 8.23 -3.64 -43.12
C GLU A 553 7.75 -4.71 -42.12
N GLU A 554 7.36 -5.86 -42.66
CA GLU A 554 7.01 -7.11 -41.96
C GLU A 554 8.22 -7.70 -41.23
N HIS A 555 8.09 -8.05 -39.94
CA HIS A 555 8.97 -9.01 -39.27
C HIS A 555 8.10 -10.02 -38.51
N GLU A 556 8.10 -11.26 -39.02
CA GLU A 556 7.65 -12.46 -38.31
C GLU A 556 8.70 -12.81 -37.25
N ASP A 557 8.30 -12.96 -35.98
CA ASP A 557 9.13 -13.60 -34.96
C ASP A 557 8.31 -14.73 -34.30
N GLU A 558 8.76 -15.95 -34.56
CA GLU A 558 8.29 -17.20 -33.96
C GLU A 558 8.60 -17.20 -32.46
N THR A 559 7.58 -17.18 -31.61
CA THR A 559 7.73 -17.41 -30.16
C THR A 559 7.52 -18.88 -29.84
N GLU A 560 8.60 -19.61 -29.60
CA GLU A 560 8.55 -20.90 -28.90
C GLU A 560 8.08 -20.66 -27.44
N GLU A 561 6.91 -21.21 -27.09
CA GLU A 561 6.43 -21.33 -25.72
C GLU A 561 7.35 -22.26 -24.92
N VAL A 562 8.07 -21.70 -23.94
CA VAL A 562 8.76 -22.48 -22.92
C VAL A 562 7.93 -22.40 -21.63
N ASP A 563 7.26 -23.51 -21.30
CA ASP A 563 6.61 -23.75 -20.02
C ASP A 563 7.62 -23.58 -18.87
N LEU A 564 7.35 -22.67 -17.93
CA LEU A 564 8.09 -22.55 -16.67
C LEU A 564 7.16 -22.86 -15.48
N PRO A 565 7.55 -23.77 -14.58
CA PRO A 565 6.70 -24.20 -13.47
C PRO A 565 6.58 -23.11 -12.39
N THR A 566 5.36 -22.98 -11.88
CA THR A 566 4.91 -22.12 -10.78
C THR A 566 5.31 -22.70 -9.42
N THR A 567 6.33 -22.11 -8.79
CA THR A 567 6.60 -22.07 -7.34
C THR A 567 7.83 -21.18 -7.14
N SER A 568 7.64 -19.93 -6.73
CA SER A 568 8.71 -18.93 -6.64
C SER A 568 9.49 -19.09 -5.33
N GLU A 569 10.32 -20.13 -5.21
CA GLU A 569 11.42 -20.04 -4.24
C GLU A 569 12.29 -18.83 -4.59
N PRO A 570 12.89 -18.10 -3.63
CA PRO A 570 13.73 -16.94 -3.92
C PRO A 570 14.98 -17.38 -4.70
N LEU A 571 14.88 -17.50 -6.02
CA LEU A 571 15.92 -18.00 -6.90
C LEU A 571 17.03 -16.96 -7.12
N ALA A 572 18.28 -17.42 -7.12
CA ALA A 572 19.42 -16.58 -7.46
C ALA A 572 19.32 -16.14 -8.94
N PRO A 573 19.47 -14.84 -9.26
CA PRO A 573 19.37 -14.38 -10.64
C PRO A 573 20.50 -14.95 -11.51
N TYR A 574 20.20 -15.23 -12.78
CA TYR A 574 21.23 -15.67 -13.73
C TYR A 574 22.08 -14.51 -14.22
N VAL A 575 23.37 -14.55 -13.89
CA VAL A 575 24.41 -13.67 -14.45
C VAL A 575 25.37 -14.50 -15.29
N ALA A 576 25.48 -14.18 -16.59
CA ALA A 576 26.40 -14.87 -17.49
C ALA A 576 27.87 -14.59 -17.10
N PRO A 577 28.81 -15.52 -17.30
CA PRO A 577 30.22 -15.33 -16.96
C PRO A 577 30.83 -14.06 -17.55
N GLU A 578 30.50 -13.70 -18.80
CA GLU A 578 31.03 -12.48 -19.43
C GLU A 578 30.52 -11.19 -18.76
N GLN A 579 29.39 -11.27 -18.06
CA GLN A 579 28.74 -10.13 -17.40
C GLN A 579 29.26 -9.90 -15.97
N ARG A 580 29.93 -10.88 -15.35
CA ARG A 580 30.32 -10.82 -13.93
C ARG A 580 31.24 -9.63 -13.61
N ALA A 581 32.28 -9.40 -14.42
CA ALA A 581 33.19 -8.26 -14.21
C ALA A 581 32.45 -6.92 -14.28
N ARG A 582 31.45 -6.83 -15.16
CA ARG A 582 30.60 -5.65 -15.32
C ARG A 582 29.67 -5.45 -14.12
N CYS A 583 29.05 -6.53 -13.63
CA CYS A 583 28.23 -6.49 -12.42
C CYS A 583 29.03 -6.06 -11.19
N ARG A 584 30.28 -6.50 -11.03
CA ARG A 584 31.17 -6.02 -9.96
C ARG A 584 31.40 -4.52 -10.05
N ALA A 585 31.67 -4.01 -11.26
CA ALA A 585 31.85 -2.59 -11.48
C ALA A 585 30.55 -1.78 -11.21
N TRP A 586 29.38 -2.32 -11.54
CA TRP A 586 28.08 -1.70 -11.19
C TRP A 586 27.87 -1.64 -9.70
N ALA A 587 28.06 -2.76 -9.00
CA ALA A 587 27.91 -2.84 -7.55
C ALA A 587 28.79 -1.82 -6.84
N GLN A 588 30.06 -1.69 -7.23
CA GLN A 588 30.97 -0.67 -6.69
C GLN A 588 30.47 0.76 -6.90
N ARG A 589 29.88 1.06 -8.07
CA ARG A 589 29.35 2.39 -8.38
C ARG A 589 28.04 2.68 -7.64
N TRP A 590 27.14 1.70 -7.49
CA TRP A 590 25.92 1.86 -6.70
C TRP A 590 26.25 2.15 -5.23
N VAL A 591 27.18 1.40 -4.63
CA VAL A 591 27.68 1.66 -3.27
C VAL A 591 28.36 3.03 -3.17
N GLY A 592 29.13 3.40 -4.20
CA GLY A 592 29.74 4.73 -4.34
C GLY A 592 28.70 5.86 -4.40
N ALA A 593 27.57 5.65 -5.06
CA ALA A 593 26.46 6.62 -5.11
C ALA A 593 25.77 6.79 -3.74
N LEU A 594 25.80 5.78 -2.86
CA LEU A 594 25.27 5.93 -1.50
C LEU A 594 26.23 6.63 -0.54
N THR A 595 27.54 6.44 -0.72
CA THR A 595 28.58 6.83 0.25
C THR A 595 29.49 7.98 -0.19
N GLY A 596 29.41 8.39 -1.46
CA GLY A 596 30.26 9.45 -2.01
C GLY A 596 29.78 10.86 -1.66
N PRO A 597 30.69 11.85 -1.50
CA PRO A 597 30.33 13.23 -1.22
C PRO A 597 29.42 13.79 -2.32
N ALA A 598 28.34 14.47 -1.95
CA ALA A 598 27.51 15.20 -2.91
C ALA A 598 28.31 16.40 -3.43
N SER A 599 28.93 16.26 -4.60
CA SER A 599 29.63 17.34 -5.29
C SER A 599 28.85 17.62 -6.57
N LEU A 600 28.10 18.73 -6.66
CA LEU A 600 28.59 20.05 -7.13
C LEU A 600 27.77 21.23 -6.56
N ALA A 601 26.90 21.01 -5.57
CA ALA A 601 25.94 22.00 -5.08
C ALA A 601 26.27 22.52 -3.66
N GLY A 602 27.34 23.30 -3.53
CA GLY A 602 27.60 24.15 -2.36
C GLY A 602 27.76 23.45 -0.99
N PRO A 603 28.03 24.20 0.10
CA PRO A 603 28.43 23.66 1.40
C PRO A 603 27.29 23.05 2.25
N ALA A 604 26.09 22.82 1.70
CA ALA A 604 24.87 22.59 2.48
C ALA A 604 24.15 21.25 2.23
N SER A 605 24.71 20.34 1.43
CA SER A 605 24.03 19.08 1.09
C SER A 605 24.95 17.88 1.36
N SER A 606 24.99 17.41 2.61
CA SER A 606 25.50 16.08 2.95
C SER A 606 24.34 15.12 3.26
N ALA A 607 23.19 15.29 2.61
CA ALA A 607 22.02 14.46 2.91
C ALA A 607 22.25 13.02 2.42
N ALA A 608 22.10 12.07 3.35
CA ALA A 608 22.13 10.64 3.04
C ALA A 608 21.05 10.26 2.01
N ALA A 609 21.30 9.21 1.22
CA ALA A 609 20.32 8.70 0.27
C ALA A 609 19.03 8.22 0.98
N PRO A 610 17.84 8.34 0.36
CA PRO A 610 16.60 7.87 0.95
C PRO A 610 16.65 6.40 1.37
N VAL A 611 15.98 6.03 2.47
CA VAL A 611 15.97 4.66 2.99
C VAL A 611 15.59 3.60 1.94
N PRO A 612 14.54 3.78 1.10
CA PRO A 612 14.17 2.78 0.10
C PRO A 612 15.30 2.51 -0.91
N VAL A 613 16.09 3.56 -1.23
CA VAL A 613 17.22 3.45 -2.15
C VAL A 613 18.39 2.70 -1.51
N ARG A 614 18.66 2.94 -0.23
CA ARG A 614 19.69 2.21 0.53
C ARG A 614 19.37 0.72 0.64
N LEU A 615 18.13 0.38 1.00
CA LEU A 615 17.63 -0.99 1.07
C LEU A 615 17.69 -1.68 -0.31
N LEU A 616 17.23 -1.00 -1.36
CA LEU A 616 17.29 -1.53 -2.73
C LEU A 616 18.70 -1.93 -3.15
N VAL A 617 19.68 -1.04 -2.96
CA VAL A 617 21.07 -1.33 -3.36
C VAL A 617 21.67 -2.45 -2.52
N ALA A 618 21.36 -2.52 -1.22
CA ALA A 618 21.82 -3.61 -0.35
C ALA A 618 21.28 -4.96 -0.86
N ASN A 619 19.98 -5.05 -1.17
CA ASN A 619 19.36 -6.30 -1.61
C ASN A 619 19.81 -6.71 -3.03
N LEU A 620 20.02 -5.75 -3.94
CA LEU A 620 20.67 -6.01 -5.23
C LEU A 620 22.09 -6.58 -5.05
N TYR A 621 22.84 -6.10 -4.05
CA TYR A 621 24.18 -6.60 -3.74
C TYR A 621 24.15 -8.04 -3.23
N VAL A 622 23.21 -8.35 -2.32
CA VAL A 622 22.97 -9.71 -1.82
C VAL A 622 22.65 -10.67 -2.99
N GLN A 623 21.81 -10.25 -3.94
CA GLN A 623 21.51 -11.07 -5.12
C GLN A 623 22.74 -11.33 -6.00
N LEU A 624 23.64 -10.36 -6.17
CA LEU A 624 24.88 -10.55 -6.94
C LEU A 624 25.85 -11.53 -6.25
N LEU A 625 25.89 -11.54 -4.91
CA LEU A 625 26.67 -12.52 -4.13
C LEU A 625 26.10 -13.93 -4.29
N ALA A 626 24.77 -14.08 -4.20
CA ALA A 626 24.09 -15.35 -4.44
C ALA A 626 24.25 -15.84 -5.89
N ALA A 627 24.37 -14.94 -6.86
CA ALA A 627 24.62 -15.27 -8.26
C ALA A 627 26.07 -15.71 -8.57
N GLY A 628 26.98 -15.68 -7.58
CA GLY A 628 28.38 -16.11 -7.76
C GLY A 628 29.19 -15.17 -8.67
N VAL A 629 28.94 -13.86 -8.55
CA VAL A 629 29.57 -12.83 -9.40
C VAL A 629 31.05 -12.59 -9.06
N TRP A 630 31.46 -12.84 -7.82
CA TRP A 630 32.85 -12.80 -7.38
C TRP A 630 33.48 -14.18 -7.43
N ASP A 631 34.76 -14.24 -7.80
CA ASP A 631 35.54 -15.47 -7.77
C ASP A 631 36.26 -15.67 -6.43
N GLU A 632 36.95 -16.80 -6.23
CA GLU A 632 37.64 -17.10 -4.97
C GLU A 632 38.80 -16.13 -4.65
N GLN A 633 39.34 -15.45 -5.65
CA GLN A 633 40.51 -14.56 -5.52
C GLN A 633 40.10 -13.10 -5.36
N ASP A 634 38.91 -12.72 -5.82
CA ASP A 634 38.35 -11.36 -5.74
C ASP A 634 37.53 -11.16 -4.46
N GLN A 635 38.20 -10.62 -3.43
CA GLN A 635 37.58 -10.29 -2.14
C GLN A 635 37.04 -8.85 -2.07
N SER A 636 36.93 -8.14 -3.21
CA SER A 636 36.47 -6.74 -3.26
C SER A 636 35.03 -6.55 -2.77
N TRP A 637 34.25 -7.62 -2.71
CA TRP A 637 32.88 -7.59 -2.20
C TRP A 637 32.81 -7.20 -0.71
N ARG A 638 33.84 -7.52 0.08
CA ARG A 638 33.86 -7.19 1.52
C ARG A 638 33.89 -5.68 1.76
N ASP A 639 34.66 -4.93 0.98
CA ASP A 639 34.69 -3.46 1.04
C ASP A 639 33.30 -2.89 0.69
N GLY A 640 32.66 -3.42 -0.34
CA GLY A 640 31.31 -3.04 -0.74
C GLY A 640 30.26 -3.26 0.35
N LEU A 641 30.24 -4.46 0.97
CA LEU A 641 29.32 -4.76 2.08
C LEU A 641 29.60 -3.90 3.32
N SER A 642 30.87 -3.67 3.68
CA SER A 642 31.21 -2.79 4.80
C SER A 642 30.70 -1.36 4.59
N ARG A 643 30.89 -0.81 3.39
CA ARG A 643 30.39 0.53 3.02
C ARG A 643 28.86 0.59 2.94
N LEU A 644 28.21 -0.50 2.55
CA LEU A 644 26.75 -0.61 2.59
C LEU A 644 26.22 -0.60 4.04
N LEU A 645 26.86 -1.34 4.95
CA LEU A 645 26.51 -1.30 6.38
C LEU A 645 26.64 0.12 6.94
N GLU A 646 27.70 0.84 6.58
CA GLU A 646 27.86 2.26 6.95
C GLU A 646 26.72 3.13 6.39
N ALA A 647 26.31 2.92 5.13
CA ALA A 647 25.21 3.67 4.51
C ALA A 647 23.84 3.37 5.15
N LEU A 648 23.58 2.10 5.51
CA LEU A 648 22.36 1.69 6.22
C LEU A 648 22.25 2.35 7.60
N ARG A 649 23.41 2.66 8.22
CA ARG A 649 23.54 3.22 9.57
C ARG A 649 23.27 4.72 9.71
N SER A 650 23.45 5.49 8.62
CA SER A 650 23.67 6.95 8.63
C SER A 650 22.99 7.71 9.79
N GLU A 651 23.82 8.39 10.61
CA GLU A 651 23.45 9.07 11.87
C GLU A 651 22.47 10.26 11.72
N ASP A 652 22.10 10.64 10.49
CA ASP A 652 21.02 11.60 10.20
C ASP A 652 19.61 11.06 10.54
N LEU A 653 19.53 9.81 11.03
CA LEU A 653 18.31 9.18 11.52
C LEU A 653 17.77 9.83 12.81
N GLU A 654 18.51 10.70 13.51
CA GLU A 654 17.99 11.47 14.66
C GLU A 654 17.40 12.86 14.27
N GLY A 655 17.31 13.18 12.98
CA GLY A 655 16.63 14.39 12.50
C GLY A 655 15.10 14.25 12.47
N GLU A 656 14.38 15.38 12.40
CA GLU A 656 12.89 15.46 12.34
C GLU A 656 12.23 14.51 11.31
N ALA A 657 12.96 14.05 10.30
CA ALA A 657 12.51 13.10 9.28
C ALA A 657 12.18 11.68 9.81
N GLU A 658 12.71 11.26 10.96
CA GLU A 658 12.40 9.94 11.55
C GLU A 658 11.09 9.93 12.36
N HIS A 659 10.56 11.09 12.75
CA HIS A 659 9.22 11.15 13.36
C HIS A 659 8.12 10.73 12.35
N ASP A 660 8.37 10.82 11.04
CA ASP A 660 7.41 10.53 9.97
C ASP A 660 7.54 9.16 9.28
N ALA A 661 8.67 8.44 9.36
CA ALA A 661 8.78 7.10 8.77
C ALA A 661 8.07 6.00 9.61
N PRO A 662 7.37 5.01 8.99
CA PRO A 662 6.72 3.92 9.72
C PRO A 662 7.73 3.00 10.43
N PRO A 663 7.39 2.41 11.60
CA PRO A 663 8.29 1.55 12.38
C PRO A 663 8.77 0.30 11.63
N GLU A 664 7.98 -0.21 10.68
CA GLU A 664 8.31 -1.30 9.75
C GLU A 664 9.62 -1.01 8.99
N THR A 665 9.87 0.25 8.65
CA THR A 665 11.08 0.68 7.93
C THR A 665 12.34 0.37 8.74
N ARG A 666 12.29 0.61 10.06
CA ARG A 666 13.41 0.35 10.96
C ARG A 666 13.64 -1.15 11.14
N ARG A 667 12.56 -1.94 11.27
CA ARG A 667 12.66 -3.42 11.33
C ARG A 667 13.33 -3.98 10.08
N ARG A 668 12.90 -3.54 8.88
CA ARG A 668 13.52 -3.97 7.62
C ARG A 668 15.00 -3.57 7.51
N LEU A 669 15.35 -2.37 7.95
CA LEU A 669 16.75 -1.92 8.00
C LEU A 669 17.59 -2.83 8.91
N ASP A 670 17.12 -3.10 10.13
CA ASP A 670 17.80 -3.96 11.11
C ASP A 670 18.00 -5.38 10.53
N THR A 671 16.98 -5.94 9.89
CA THR A 671 17.00 -7.25 9.22
C THR A 671 18.00 -7.30 8.04
N VAL A 672 17.97 -6.32 7.13
CA VAL A 672 18.94 -6.27 6.00
C VAL A 672 20.37 -6.09 6.51
N ALA A 673 20.58 -5.30 7.56
CA ALA A 673 21.90 -5.14 8.17
C ALA A 673 22.42 -6.44 8.80
N ALA A 674 21.55 -7.23 9.44
CA ALA A 674 21.92 -8.55 9.95
C ALA A 674 22.37 -9.49 8.82
N VAL A 675 21.62 -9.59 7.72
CA VAL A 675 21.99 -10.43 6.56
C VAL A 675 23.30 -9.98 5.93
N VAL A 676 23.46 -8.67 5.68
CA VAL A 676 24.69 -8.11 5.11
C VAL A 676 25.89 -8.37 6.02
N MET A 677 25.72 -8.24 7.33
CA MET A 677 26.77 -8.54 8.30
C MET A 677 27.12 -10.03 8.32
N THR A 678 26.12 -10.92 8.29
CA THR A 678 26.34 -12.37 8.20
C THR A 678 27.19 -12.72 6.99
N LEU A 679 26.87 -12.17 5.81
CA LEU A 679 27.67 -12.36 4.59
C LEU A 679 29.09 -11.81 4.73
N LEU A 680 29.27 -10.64 5.35
CA LEU A 680 30.58 -10.03 5.54
C LEU A 680 31.51 -10.85 6.46
N VAL A 681 30.95 -11.52 7.47
CA VAL A 681 31.69 -12.30 8.47
C VAL A 681 32.04 -13.71 7.98
N GLN A 682 31.48 -14.17 6.85
CA GLN A 682 31.89 -15.43 6.26
C GLN A 682 33.40 -15.43 5.98
N ASP A 683 34.08 -16.43 6.52
CA ASP A 683 35.55 -16.60 6.48
C ASP A 683 36.34 -15.49 7.21
N ALA A 684 35.72 -14.73 8.11
CA ALA A 684 36.36 -13.68 8.92
C ALA A 684 36.04 -13.83 10.43
N THR A 685 36.85 -13.18 11.27
CA THR A 685 36.68 -13.18 12.74
C THR A 685 36.73 -11.77 13.31
N PHE A 686 35.91 -11.46 14.31
CA PHE A 686 35.88 -10.12 14.94
C PHE A 686 37.16 -9.76 15.70
N SER A 687 37.92 -10.76 16.14
CA SER A 687 39.12 -10.60 16.96
C SER A 687 40.43 -10.87 16.21
N GLY A 688 40.35 -11.20 14.91
CA GLY A 688 41.51 -11.50 14.08
C GLY A 688 42.35 -10.30 13.68
N GLY A 689 43.49 -10.57 13.06
CA GLY A 689 44.46 -9.55 12.63
C GLY A 689 44.65 -9.48 11.12
N GLY A 690 43.92 -10.30 10.35
CA GLY A 690 43.93 -10.23 8.90
C GLY A 690 43.20 -8.98 8.40
N GLU A 691 43.45 -8.60 7.15
CA GLU A 691 42.78 -7.45 6.52
C GLU A 691 41.26 -7.57 6.54
N HIS A 692 40.73 -8.78 6.28
CA HIS A 692 39.29 -9.06 6.33
C HIS A 692 38.73 -9.03 7.77
N ASP A 693 39.51 -9.48 8.75
CA ASP A 693 39.11 -9.48 10.17
C ASP A 693 38.94 -8.04 10.67
N VAL A 694 39.86 -7.15 10.29
CA VAL A 694 39.82 -5.73 10.68
C VAL A 694 38.60 -5.03 10.10
N LEU A 695 38.26 -5.32 8.84
CA LEU A 695 37.10 -4.76 8.18
C LEU A 695 35.79 -5.26 8.81
N ALA A 696 35.66 -6.57 9.02
CA ALA A 696 34.51 -7.17 9.67
C ALA A 696 34.35 -6.66 11.12
N ALA A 697 35.43 -6.56 11.88
CA ALA A 697 35.41 -6.02 13.24
C ALA A 697 34.92 -4.56 13.27
N ARG A 698 35.39 -3.71 12.34
CA ARG A 698 34.93 -2.31 12.25
C ARG A 698 33.43 -2.23 11.95
N ALA A 699 32.98 -2.97 10.93
CA ALA A 699 31.57 -3.00 10.55
C ALA A 699 30.69 -3.47 11.72
N TRP A 700 31.11 -4.55 12.40
CA TRP A 700 30.44 -5.11 13.58
C TRP A 700 30.27 -4.08 14.70
N HIS A 701 31.35 -3.41 15.10
CA HIS A 701 31.29 -2.42 16.18
C HIS A 701 30.34 -1.26 15.84
N GLY A 702 30.24 -0.89 14.56
CA GLY A 702 29.30 0.12 14.10
C GLY A 702 27.84 -0.36 14.15
N SER A 703 27.56 -1.58 13.70
CA SER A 703 26.20 -2.09 13.46
C SER A 703 25.64 -3.02 14.55
N LYS A 704 26.41 -3.40 15.58
CA LYS A 704 26.01 -4.37 16.63
C LYS A 704 24.64 -4.07 17.23
N ALA A 705 24.36 -2.82 17.60
CA ALA A 705 23.08 -2.42 18.18
C ALA A 705 21.89 -2.57 17.22
N MET A 706 22.14 -2.40 15.92
CA MET A 706 21.18 -2.57 14.84
C MET A 706 20.85 -4.05 14.65
N ILE A 707 21.89 -4.88 14.60
CA ILE A 707 21.78 -6.34 14.46
C ILE A 707 21.07 -6.97 15.66
N ALA A 708 21.33 -6.48 16.88
CA ALA A 708 20.70 -7.00 18.10
C ALA A 708 19.16 -6.84 18.13
N ARG A 709 18.60 -5.92 17.34
CA ARG A 709 17.15 -5.67 17.23
C ARG A 709 16.49 -6.41 16.06
N ALA A 710 17.27 -7.03 15.18
CA ALA A 710 16.73 -7.70 14.00
C ALA A 710 15.96 -8.98 14.38
N GLU A 711 14.95 -9.32 13.59
CA GLU A 711 14.17 -10.55 13.76
C GLU A 711 14.51 -11.54 12.62
N PRO A 712 15.00 -12.76 12.93
CA PRO A 712 15.39 -13.73 11.89
C PRO A 712 14.28 -14.10 10.90
N ALA A 713 13.02 -14.08 11.37
CA ALA A 713 11.85 -14.44 10.54
C ALA A 713 11.59 -13.44 9.41
N GLU A 714 11.96 -12.16 9.58
CA GLU A 714 11.78 -11.13 8.55
C GLU A 714 12.82 -11.21 7.43
N ALA A 715 13.84 -12.07 7.56
CA ALA A 715 14.94 -12.20 6.60
C ALA A 715 14.71 -13.28 5.53
N GLU A 716 13.57 -13.98 5.54
CA GLU A 716 13.30 -15.17 4.71
C GLU A 716 13.50 -14.90 3.21
N ASP A 717 13.06 -13.74 2.71
CA ASP A 717 13.20 -13.36 1.29
C ASP A 717 14.65 -13.12 0.85
N LEU A 718 15.58 -12.97 1.80
CA LEU A 718 17.01 -12.79 1.57
C LEU A 718 17.80 -14.10 1.71
N MET A 719 17.15 -15.19 2.12
CA MET A 719 17.75 -16.53 2.26
C MET A 719 17.77 -17.27 0.91
N ILE A 720 18.51 -16.72 -0.05
CA ILE A 720 18.61 -17.25 -1.42
C ILE A 720 19.35 -18.61 -1.39
N PRO A 721 18.84 -19.67 -2.04
CA PRO A 721 19.52 -20.96 -2.09
C PRO A 721 20.79 -20.88 -2.96
N PRO A 722 21.88 -21.57 -2.57
CA PRO A 722 23.15 -21.52 -3.28
C PRO A 722 23.14 -22.45 -4.51
N GLU A 723 22.49 -22.02 -5.59
CA GLU A 723 22.35 -22.83 -6.81
C GLU A 723 23.60 -22.87 -7.71
N ARG A 724 24.62 -22.06 -7.41
CA ARG A 724 25.81 -21.89 -8.25
C ARG A 724 27.09 -22.11 -7.49
N ALA A 725 28.11 -22.56 -8.22
CA ALA A 725 29.48 -22.52 -7.72
C ALA A 725 29.86 -21.08 -7.35
N LEU A 726 30.48 -20.92 -6.17
CA LEU A 726 30.94 -19.63 -5.62
C LEU A 726 29.81 -18.69 -5.15
N ALA A 727 28.57 -19.15 -5.12
CA ALA A 727 27.48 -18.40 -4.50
C ALA A 727 27.77 -18.17 -3.01
N ARG A 728 27.68 -16.92 -2.56
CA ARG A 728 27.70 -16.57 -1.14
C ARG A 728 26.29 -16.20 -0.72
N VAL A 729 25.74 -16.97 0.20
CA VAL A 729 24.37 -16.84 0.70
C VAL A 729 24.40 -16.85 2.22
N ALA A 730 23.47 -16.13 2.84
CA ALA A 730 23.25 -16.22 4.27
C ALA A 730 22.25 -17.34 4.53
N SER A 731 22.53 -18.21 5.50
CA SER A 731 21.56 -19.17 5.99
C SER A 731 20.85 -18.65 7.24
N TRP A 732 19.65 -19.19 7.48
CA TRP A 732 18.85 -18.84 8.66
C TRP A 732 19.64 -19.03 9.97
N SER A 733 20.38 -20.13 10.11
CA SER A 733 21.15 -20.44 11.31
C SER A 733 22.34 -19.49 11.53
N GLU A 734 22.95 -18.98 10.46
CA GLU A 734 24.04 -18.01 10.58
C GLU A 734 23.52 -16.63 10.99
N VAL A 735 22.37 -16.21 10.45
CA VAL A 735 21.73 -14.93 10.84
C VAL A 735 21.21 -14.99 12.27
N ASP A 736 20.51 -16.06 12.66
CA ASP A 736 20.02 -16.27 14.03
C ASP A 736 21.17 -16.26 15.05
N ARG A 737 22.25 -16.98 14.76
CA ARG A 737 23.46 -16.99 15.59
C ARG A 737 24.10 -15.61 15.73
N LEU A 738 24.20 -14.84 14.63
CA LEU A 738 24.78 -13.50 14.67
C LEU A 738 23.91 -12.52 15.49
N ILE A 739 22.59 -12.63 15.38
CA ILE A 739 21.64 -11.82 16.17
C ILE A 739 21.77 -12.17 17.65
N ALA A 740 21.80 -13.45 18.00
CA ALA A 740 22.02 -13.90 19.38
C ALA A 740 23.35 -13.35 19.94
N LEU A 741 24.43 -13.43 19.15
CA LEU A 741 25.72 -12.86 19.52
C LEU A 741 25.66 -11.34 19.76
N ALA A 742 24.90 -10.61 18.94
CA ALA A 742 24.75 -9.16 19.08
C ALA A 742 23.98 -8.77 20.36
N GLN A 743 23.06 -9.64 20.80
CA GLN A 743 22.26 -9.46 22.01
C GLN A 743 23.04 -9.80 23.30
N GLU A 744 24.13 -10.54 23.20
CA GLU A 744 24.97 -10.88 24.35
C GLU A 744 25.77 -9.67 24.87
N ASN A 745 25.64 -9.40 26.18
CA ASN A 745 26.33 -8.32 26.88
C ASN A 745 27.73 -8.70 27.41
N ASP A 746 28.24 -9.90 27.08
CA ASP A 746 29.55 -10.36 27.52
C ASP A 746 30.67 -9.79 26.62
N PRO A 747 31.65 -9.04 27.16
CA PRO A 747 32.76 -8.49 26.39
C PRO A 747 33.67 -9.55 25.75
N TYR A 748 33.61 -10.82 26.17
CA TYR A 748 34.43 -11.90 25.65
C TYR A 748 33.74 -12.73 24.56
N VAL A 749 32.44 -12.56 24.34
CA VAL A 749 31.67 -13.42 23.45
C VAL A 749 32.25 -13.48 22.04
N GLU A 750 32.67 -12.34 21.50
CA GLU A 750 33.27 -12.21 20.16
C GLU A 750 34.63 -12.93 20.05
N VAL A 751 35.38 -12.95 21.15
CA VAL A 751 36.67 -13.65 21.23
C VAL A 751 36.43 -15.16 21.35
N VAL A 752 35.49 -15.58 22.20
CA VAL A 752 35.10 -16.97 22.39
C VAL A 752 34.58 -17.58 21.08
N GLU A 753 33.72 -16.86 20.36
CA GLU A 753 33.21 -17.32 19.08
C GLU A 753 34.32 -17.44 18.04
N GLY A 754 35.21 -16.44 17.92
CA GLY A 754 36.34 -16.50 16.99
C GLY A 754 37.32 -17.65 17.29
N LEU A 755 37.51 -18.01 18.56
CA LEU A 755 38.31 -19.18 18.96
C LEU A 755 37.56 -20.49 18.68
N THR A 756 36.24 -20.51 18.83
CA THR A 756 35.37 -21.65 18.50
C THR A 756 35.33 -21.93 17.00
N ALA A 757 35.27 -20.89 16.17
CA ALA A 757 35.36 -20.99 14.71
C ALA A 757 36.72 -21.58 14.25
N ALA A 758 37.78 -21.38 15.02
CA ALA A 758 39.09 -22.03 14.79
C ALA A 758 39.13 -23.52 15.19
N GLY A 759 38.00 -24.09 15.63
CA GLY A 759 37.85 -25.49 16.03
C GLY A 759 38.24 -25.79 17.47
N TRP A 760 38.24 -24.79 18.37
CA TRP A 760 38.61 -24.95 19.78
C TRP A 760 37.45 -24.69 20.72
N SER A 761 37.24 -25.56 21.70
CA SER A 761 36.27 -25.32 22.78
C SER A 761 36.90 -24.42 23.83
N VAL A 762 36.21 -23.34 24.19
CA VAL A 762 36.65 -22.34 25.17
C VAL A 762 35.67 -22.30 26.34
N THR A 763 36.17 -22.45 27.56
CA THR A 763 35.40 -22.28 28.80
C THR A 763 36.15 -21.37 29.76
N CYS A 764 35.44 -20.71 30.68
CA CYS A 764 36.06 -19.89 31.72
C CYS A 764 35.54 -20.34 33.09
N GLU A 765 36.45 -20.73 33.99
CA GLU A 765 36.14 -21.13 35.36
C GLU A 765 36.96 -20.29 36.34
N ASP A 766 36.30 -19.49 37.17
CA ASP A 766 36.90 -18.60 38.18
C ASP A 766 38.11 -17.78 37.68
N GLY A 767 37.98 -17.22 36.47
CA GLY A 767 39.02 -16.37 35.86
C GLY A 767 40.15 -17.12 35.14
N LEU A 768 40.10 -18.45 35.07
CA LEU A 768 40.97 -19.27 34.23
C LEU A 768 40.24 -19.70 32.96
N TRP A 769 40.75 -19.26 31.81
CA TRP A 769 40.25 -19.66 30.49
C TRP A 769 40.86 -20.99 30.07
N GLU A 770 40.03 -21.99 29.78
CA GLU A 770 40.44 -23.28 29.27
C GLU A 770 40.11 -23.43 27.79
N ILE A 771 41.09 -23.86 27.02
CA ILE A 771 40.99 -24.05 25.58
C ILE A 771 41.33 -25.49 25.26
N THR A 772 40.36 -26.22 24.74
CA THR A 772 40.52 -27.64 24.38
C THR A 772 40.26 -27.85 22.89
N GLY A 773 41.02 -28.74 22.27
CA GLY A 773 40.86 -29.01 20.84
C GLY A 773 41.96 -29.90 20.27
N SER A 774 41.89 -30.12 18.95
CA SER A 774 42.88 -30.92 18.22
C SER A 774 43.99 -30.05 17.65
N PHE A 775 45.10 -29.91 18.39
CA PHE A 775 46.30 -29.21 17.92
C PHE A 775 47.60 -29.89 18.34
N GLY A 776 48.64 -29.71 17.50
CA GLY A 776 49.96 -30.29 17.71
C GLY A 776 50.79 -29.56 18.78
N ASN A 777 50.79 -28.23 18.79
CA ASN A 777 51.53 -27.46 19.78
C ASN A 777 50.55 -26.58 20.57
N PRO A 778 50.43 -26.72 21.90
CA PRO A 778 49.56 -25.86 22.70
C PRO A 778 50.06 -24.41 22.81
N LEU A 779 51.34 -24.15 22.50
CA LEU A 779 51.97 -22.85 22.72
C LEU A 779 51.40 -21.73 21.82
N PRO A 780 51.24 -21.89 20.48
CA PRO A 780 50.60 -20.87 19.66
C PRO A 780 49.13 -20.63 20.02
N VAL A 781 48.42 -21.68 20.46
CA VAL A 781 46.99 -21.61 20.84
C VAL A 781 46.81 -20.76 22.09
N VAL A 782 47.57 -21.04 23.15
CA VAL A 782 47.49 -20.28 24.40
C VAL A 782 47.95 -18.83 24.21
N ALA A 783 48.92 -18.59 23.32
CA ALA A 783 49.40 -17.24 22.99
C ALA A 783 48.34 -16.41 22.25
N LYS A 784 47.71 -16.99 21.23
CA LYS A 784 46.62 -16.38 20.46
C LYS A 784 45.46 -16.01 21.36
N ALA A 785 45.05 -16.92 22.23
CA ALA A 785 43.94 -16.64 23.15
C ALA A 785 44.30 -15.65 24.25
N ALA A 786 45.50 -15.73 24.83
CA ALA A 786 45.95 -14.75 25.83
C ALA A 786 45.99 -13.33 25.26
N GLU A 787 46.43 -13.16 24.01
CA GLU A 787 46.34 -11.87 23.34
C GLU A 787 44.89 -11.40 23.18
N ARG A 788 44.04 -12.21 22.54
CA ARG A 788 42.68 -11.80 22.18
C ARG A 788 41.82 -11.52 23.41
N LEU A 789 41.86 -12.38 24.42
CA LEU A 789 41.16 -12.17 25.69
C LEU A 789 41.75 -10.98 26.47
N GLY A 790 43.07 -10.80 26.40
CA GLY A 790 43.78 -9.71 27.08
C GLY A 790 43.45 -8.30 26.56
N ARG A 791 42.86 -8.17 25.37
CA ARG A 791 42.41 -6.87 24.83
C ARG A 791 41.26 -6.26 25.64
N HIS A 792 40.42 -7.09 26.26
CA HIS A 792 39.26 -6.65 27.01
C HIS A 792 39.51 -6.51 28.52
N HIS A 793 40.66 -7.00 29.02
CA HIS A 793 40.99 -7.02 30.44
C HIS A 793 42.37 -6.43 30.74
N SER A 794 42.41 -5.14 31.09
CA SER A 794 43.66 -4.43 31.44
C SER A 794 44.35 -4.97 32.70
N ASP A 795 43.61 -5.73 33.52
CA ASP A 795 44.08 -6.32 34.77
C ASP A 795 44.71 -7.71 34.60
N GLY A 796 44.67 -8.25 33.38
CA GLY A 796 45.34 -9.48 32.97
C GLY A 796 44.43 -10.69 32.80
N VAL A 797 44.88 -11.66 32.01
CA VAL A 797 44.14 -12.89 31.68
C VAL A 797 44.98 -14.13 31.97
N LEU A 798 44.31 -15.19 32.42
CA LEU A 798 44.92 -16.51 32.67
C LEU A 798 44.34 -17.49 31.66
N VAL A 799 45.19 -18.11 30.85
CA VAL A 799 44.74 -19.00 29.77
C VAL A 799 45.53 -20.31 29.79
N ARG A 800 44.81 -21.42 29.67
CA ARG A 800 45.35 -22.77 29.56
C ARG A 800 44.85 -23.42 28.27
N ALA A 801 45.75 -23.80 27.37
CA ALA A 801 45.41 -24.61 26.20
C ALA A 801 45.84 -26.07 26.40
N ARG A 802 44.95 -27.03 26.09
CA ARG A 802 45.15 -28.47 26.29
C ARG A 802 44.73 -29.27 25.06
N SER A 803 45.60 -30.19 24.63
CA SER A 803 45.36 -31.16 23.55
C SER A 803 46.03 -32.49 23.91
N LYS A 804 45.20 -33.54 24.09
CA LYS A 804 45.66 -34.87 24.57
C LYS A 804 46.51 -34.72 25.84
N ASN A 805 47.73 -35.25 25.84
CA ASN A 805 48.66 -35.21 26.99
C ASN A 805 49.56 -33.96 27.02
N ARG A 806 49.29 -32.94 26.19
CA ARG A 806 50.07 -31.71 26.12
C ARG A 806 49.21 -30.52 26.50
N TRP A 807 49.78 -29.62 27.31
CA TRP A 807 49.14 -28.36 27.65
C TRP A 807 50.17 -27.24 27.76
N ALA A 808 49.71 -26.00 27.70
CA ALA A 808 50.51 -24.83 28.01
C ALA A 808 49.63 -23.80 28.72
N PHE A 809 50.23 -23.03 29.61
CA PHE A 809 49.57 -21.98 30.36
C PHE A 809 50.28 -20.65 30.14
N MET A 810 49.52 -19.59 29.89
CA MET A 810 50.01 -18.23 29.88
C MET A 810 49.17 -17.34 30.78
N ALA A 811 49.84 -16.54 31.61
CA ALA A 811 49.27 -15.37 32.24
C ALA A 811 49.76 -14.13 31.51
N TRP A 812 48.86 -13.26 31.06
CA TRP A 812 49.19 -12.09 30.26
C TRP A 812 48.56 -10.82 30.85
N ALA A 813 49.38 -9.80 31.12
CA ALA A 813 48.94 -8.44 31.40
C ALA A 813 50.03 -7.48 30.89
N ASP A 814 49.69 -6.52 30.06
CA ASP A 814 50.68 -5.63 29.42
C ASP A 814 51.63 -4.98 30.46
N PRO A 815 52.98 -5.04 30.28
CA PRO A 815 53.76 -5.69 29.22
C PRO A 815 54.31 -7.08 29.59
N TYR A 816 53.83 -7.71 30.66
CA TYR A 816 54.40 -8.95 31.21
C TYR A 816 53.59 -10.20 30.84
N LEU A 817 54.28 -11.19 30.27
CA LEU A 817 53.75 -12.52 29.97
C LEU A 817 54.48 -13.58 30.80
N VAL A 818 53.74 -14.45 31.48
CA VAL A 818 54.30 -15.58 32.23
C VAL A 818 53.83 -16.89 31.62
N LEU A 819 54.77 -17.72 31.20
CA LEU A 819 54.52 -18.99 30.52
C LEU A 819 54.94 -20.18 31.41
N LEU A 820 54.10 -21.20 31.43
CA LEU A 820 54.42 -22.54 31.93
C LEU A 820 54.03 -23.59 30.87
N ASN A 821 54.96 -24.45 30.49
CA ASN A 821 54.72 -25.51 29.52
C ASN A 821 55.49 -26.81 29.89
N PRO A 822 54.82 -27.97 30.02
CA PRO A 822 55.47 -29.26 30.24
C PRO A 822 56.38 -29.68 29.08
N PRO A 823 57.42 -30.50 29.32
CA PRO A 823 57.76 -31.15 30.59
C PRO A 823 58.48 -30.25 31.61
N ALA A 824 58.83 -29.01 31.22
CA ALA A 824 59.60 -28.11 32.06
C ALA A 824 58.72 -27.49 33.17
N ARG A 825 58.94 -27.89 34.43
CA ARG A 825 58.28 -27.30 35.61
C ARG A 825 58.92 -25.98 36.05
N VAL A 826 59.07 -25.05 35.11
CA VAL A 826 59.67 -23.73 35.34
C VAL A 826 58.79 -22.62 34.77
N TRP A 827 58.58 -21.57 35.55
CA TRP A 827 57.94 -20.34 35.11
C TRP A 827 58.94 -19.52 34.28
N ARG A 828 58.53 -19.09 33.09
CA ARG A 828 59.30 -18.17 32.24
C ARG A 828 58.56 -16.86 32.13
N THR A 829 59.23 -15.75 32.47
CA THR A 829 58.65 -14.41 32.36
C THR A 829 59.23 -13.73 31.12
N TYR A 830 58.37 -13.10 30.34
CA TYR A 830 58.70 -12.34 29.15
C TYR A 830 58.15 -10.92 29.27
N GLN A 831 58.85 -9.96 28.68
CA GLN A 831 58.37 -8.61 28.46
C GLN A 831 58.04 -8.45 26.98
N VAL A 832 56.75 -8.30 26.68
CA VAL A 832 56.20 -8.14 25.34
C VAL A 832 55.71 -6.69 25.24
N ARG A 833 56.34 -5.90 24.37
CA ARG A 833 55.96 -4.51 24.10
C ARG A 833 55.59 -4.36 22.62
N LEU A 834 54.64 -3.48 22.34
CA LEU A 834 54.26 -3.09 20.98
C LEU A 834 55.51 -2.70 20.15
N PRO A 835 55.56 -3.06 18.86
CA PRO A 835 54.49 -3.67 18.06
C PRO A 835 54.36 -5.20 18.20
N ALA A 836 55.17 -5.86 19.04
CA ALA A 836 55.09 -7.31 19.23
C ALA A 836 53.98 -7.68 20.22
N THR A 837 53.23 -8.74 19.92
CA THR A 837 52.11 -9.23 20.73
C THR A 837 52.35 -10.67 21.20
N PRO A 838 51.58 -11.22 22.16
CA PRO A 838 51.69 -12.62 22.53
C PRO A 838 51.54 -13.58 21.33
N GLU A 839 50.57 -13.37 20.44
CA GLU A 839 50.37 -14.20 19.25
C GLU A 839 51.59 -14.10 18.30
N SER A 840 52.07 -12.88 18.04
CA SER A 840 53.20 -12.67 17.12
C SER A 840 54.52 -13.23 17.66
N ARG A 841 54.71 -13.23 18.99
CA ARG A 841 55.94 -13.69 19.67
C ARG A 841 56.04 -15.21 19.74
N PHE A 842 54.91 -15.91 19.84
CA PHE A 842 54.87 -17.34 20.15
C PHE A 842 54.24 -18.19 19.03
N SER A 843 54.02 -17.62 17.85
CA SER A 843 53.53 -18.31 16.65
C SER A 843 54.45 -19.43 16.15
N GLY A 844 55.77 -19.24 16.23
CA GLY A 844 56.79 -20.17 15.70
C GLY A 844 57.08 -21.42 16.55
N GLY A 845 56.51 -21.54 17.76
CA GLY A 845 56.59 -22.75 18.58
C GLY A 845 57.93 -23.07 19.26
N ASP A 846 59.05 -22.50 18.82
CA ASP A 846 60.39 -22.69 19.41
C ASP A 846 60.68 -21.66 20.51
N LEU A 847 60.81 -22.13 21.76
CA LEU A 847 61.07 -21.31 22.94
C LEU A 847 62.53 -20.85 23.09
N SER A 848 63.46 -21.47 22.37
CA SER A 848 64.89 -21.17 22.49
C SER A 848 65.26 -19.83 21.83
N ALA A 849 64.46 -19.41 20.84
CA ALA A 849 64.68 -18.22 20.02
C ALA A 849 63.76 -17.03 20.37
N VAL A 850 62.86 -17.15 21.36
CA VAL A 850 61.90 -16.08 21.69
C VAL A 850 62.60 -14.93 22.45
N PRO A 851 62.65 -13.70 21.89
CA PRO A 851 63.29 -12.57 22.55
C PRO A 851 62.46 -12.03 23.72
N GLY A 852 63.07 -11.25 24.60
CA GLY A 852 62.36 -10.52 25.67
C GLY A 852 62.17 -11.28 26.98
N ARG A 853 62.86 -12.41 27.20
CA ARG A 853 62.82 -13.13 28.48
C ARG A 853 63.45 -12.30 29.61
N VAL A 854 62.73 -12.17 30.73
CA VAL A 854 63.17 -11.45 31.93
C VAL A 854 63.64 -12.44 32.99
N GLY A 855 64.93 -12.38 33.33
CA GLY A 855 65.54 -13.23 34.35
C GLY A 855 65.70 -14.71 33.98
N SER A 856 66.16 -15.51 34.94
CA SER A 856 66.29 -16.96 34.82
C SER A 856 64.95 -17.66 35.09
N PRO A 857 64.65 -18.80 34.43
CA PRO A 857 63.42 -19.55 34.70
C PRO A 857 63.29 -19.91 36.19
N THR A 858 62.12 -19.65 36.77
CA THR A 858 61.88 -19.91 38.20
C THR A 858 61.29 -21.31 38.37
N PRO A 859 61.94 -22.24 39.09
CA PRO A 859 61.38 -23.57 39.37
C PRO A 859 60.03 -23.47 40.08
N LEU A 860 59.05 -24.28 39.67
CA LEU A 860 57.70 -24.34 40.26
C LEU A 860 57.70 -24.42 41.81
N PRO A 861 58.60 -25.18 42.49
CA PRO A 861 58.66 -25.23 43.96
C PRO A 861 59.08 -23.93 44.65
N LYS A 862 59.74 -23.00 43.92
CA LYS A 862 60.17 -21.70 44.48
C LYS A 862 59.03 -20.66 44.53
N GLY A 863 57.84 -21.00 44.04
CA GLY A 863 56.68 -20.11 44.02
C GLY A 863 56.60 -19.21 42.77
N PRO A 864 55.57 -18.33 42.70
CA PRO A 864 55.29 -17.52 41.52
C PRO A 864 56.32 -16.39 41.36
N PRO A 865 56.79 -16.13 40.12
CA PRO A 865 57.51 -14.90 39.79
C PRO A 865 56.70 -13.64 40.15
N GLU A 866 57.37 -12.51 40.37
CA GLU A 866 56.71 -11.25 40.76
C GLU A 866 55.62 -10.82 39.75
N ALA A 867 55.88 -10.97 38.45
CA ALA A 867 54.90 -10.68 37.41
C ALA A 867 53.62 -11.53 37.56
N LEU A 868 53.76 -12.85 37.83
CA LEU A 868 52.63 -13.73 38.04
C LEU A 868 51.85 -13.38 39.31
N ARG A 869 52.53 -12.97 40.40
CA ARG A 869 51.85 -12.51 41.63
C ARG A 869 50.97 -11.29 41.38
N LYS A 870 51.46 -10.33 40.60
CA LYS A 870 50.71 -9.13 40.26
C LYS A 870 49.46 -9.47 39.43
N ILE A 871 49.59 -10.34 38.43
CA ILE A 871 48.45 -10.79 37.62
C ILE A 871 47.44 -11.54 38.50
N LEU A 872 47.88 -12.50 39.31
CA LEU A 872 46.99 -13.28 40.18
C LEU A 872 46.25 -12.44 41.22
N SER A 873 46.91 -11.40 41.78
CA SER A 873 46.25 -10.49 42.71
C SER A 873 45.14 -9.67 42.06
N LYS A 874 45.24 -9.41 40.76
CA LYS A 874 44.27 -8.65 39.98
C LYS A 874 43.14 -9.54 39.44
N THR A 875 43.44 -10.78 39.06
CA THR A 875 42.44 -11.75 38.59
C THR A 875 41.72 -12.49 39.72
N GLY A 876 42.13 -12.30 40.98
CA GLY A 876 41.46 -12.88 42.16
C GLY A 876 41.74 -14.36 42.41
N LEU A 877 42.62 -15.01 41.65
CA LEU A 877 42.91 -16.46 41.76
C LEU A 877 44.19 -16.70 42.61
N PRO A 878 44.10 -17.36 43.79
CA PRO A 878 45.27 -17.58 44.63
C PRO A 878 46.24 -18.61 44.02
N TYR A 879 47.55 -18.39 44.20
CA TYR A 879 48.59 -19.23 43.59
C TYR A 879 48.49 -20.75 43.90
N PRO A 880 48.21 -21.19 45.15
CA PRO A 880 48.05 -22.61 45.44
C PRO A 880 46.90 -23.25 44.64
N GLU A 881 45.82 -22.51 44.43
CA GLU A 881 44.66 -22.95 43.69
C GLU A 881 44.95 -23.02 42.19
N LEU A 882 45.64 -22.02 41.61
CA LEU A 882 46.12 -22.08 40.23
C LEU A 882 46.99 -23.33 40.01
N VAL A 883 47.97 -23.58 40.89
CA VAL A 883 48.85 -24.75 40.76
C VAL A 883 48.06 -26.04 40.89
N SER A 884 47.07 -26.11 41.79
CA SER A 884 46.16 -27.25 41.86
C SER A 884 45.48 -27.46 40.51
N ARG A 885 44.73 -26.48 40.00
CA ARG A 885 43.98 -26.57 38.73
C ARG A 885 44.85 -26.92 37.52
N LEU A 886 46.06 -26.37 37.42
CA LEU A 886 46.99 -26.66 36.33
C LEU A 886 47.49 -28.11 36.32
N PHE A 887 47.53 -28.76 37.49
CA PHE A 887 48.07 -30.12 37.66
C PHE A 887 47.04 -31.14 38.16
N THR A 888 45.77 -30.76 38.35
CA THR A 888 44.69 -31.72 38.61
C THR A 888 44.58 -32.64 37.39
N LEU A 889 44.92 -33.90 37.62
CA LEU A 889 44.57 -35.02 36.76
C LEU A 889 43.10 -35.31 37.04
N ASP A 890 42.20 -34.97 36.13
CA ASP A 890 40.94 -35.71 36.03
C ASP A 890 41.10 -36.80 34.96
N PRO A 891 40.51 -37.98 35.20
CA PRO A 891 40.99 -39.31 34.77
C PRO A 891 41.10 -39.55 33.26
#